data_AF-A0A947HAM9-F1
#
_entry.id   AF-A0A947HAM9-F1
#
_cell.length_a   1.000
_cell.length_b   1.000
_cell.length_c   1.000
_cell.angle_alpha   90.00
_cell.angle_beta   90.00
_cell.angle_gamma   90.00
#
_symmetry.space_group_name_H-M   'P 1'
#
loop_
_entity.id
_entity.type
_entity.pdbx_description
1 polymer ?
#
loop_
_entity_poly.entity_id
_entity_poly.type
_entity_poly.pdbx_seq_one_letter_code
_entity_poly.pdbx_strand_id
1 'polypeptide(L)'
;MHMQTLKQINQVDEQLSALSKKRQQEADRHYRMGFQILDTAFKQQFQNLSLLDQACAEFIHALRHNRSDVRPYLALSYLFSLVNNYPNAWKYARAAKDLKPNDQVVLNWENSLSEQEQKAALKKQRPPELNHSATLDIEPTPQNLQALYTKLQTFLIAQVKYVMELKAPEPSLDNAVLHELNGALTLFQQNAEQIESQFVWLEQHHNIDDLRKLYTPFEANLRRYREAIGVAMSLSELLENCQDLSAEVRKINLKIEHLTDSHDIPAVSEALESLLDQCDYLADNIDYFDTQGYDLTLVENSYAAVSQEITAAQDKLDKIIEQFNQLRRQRRAEMPPEPSTAGIKAFLQKLPDAHLGAMAEQLWFLMPINPVEKISVGLHTFCLTPDKQKMLAIVKELLNTLSVNPSKEDESAIYGLLAIIFYSYRKPLLSVEYLDYAESLAQGLPHTLRLKELLVTFSRQRLSLKTNAKKPVLQGVSRLLATTTLPIEQVAESLRLLLPTHMHKKAPSLYLEARELLCDFCMNPSRNTLLAAADRLLMALASQEQAGEVYVLLSAMFFAMGKPLLAQEYLGFAQALEPNMETTHYILQRVSHLKMPQAGNLNSQAGFGNSTPGTALATGTPKTVRKPSPTIAMNTFKTAELNLVSVAQKLPPVLKHTGAAAEDHPVMRLLDEFCLKPSPSIWRESIHSLNQILESPEASAEDYALMGLLLFACGKPLLLLEYLDFAKSQSPTSPLVQRLQEQFRKR
;
A
#
# COMPACT_ATOMS: atom_id res chain seq x y z
N MET A 1 29.09 7.83 -88.80
CA MET A 1 28.89 7.35 -87.42
C MET A 1 27.76 8.11 -86.70
N HIS A 2 27.79 9.44 -86.58
CA HIS A 2 26.73 10.23 -85.91
C HIS A 2 25.30 10.08 -86.48
N MET A 3 25.14 9.84 -87.78
CA MET A 3 23.81 9.65 -88.38
C MET A 3 23.17 8.29 -88.00
N GLN A 4 24.00 7.26 -87.77
CA GLN A 4 23.52 5.95 -87.31
C GLN A 4 23.10 5.98 -85.84
N THR A 5 23.83 6.72 -84.99
CA THR A 5 23.47 6.91 -83.58
C THR A 5 22.17 7.71 -83.43
N LEU A 6 21.96 8.76 -84.23
CA LEU A 6 20.69 9.50 -84.23
C LEU A 6 19.49 8.63 -84.66
N LYS A 7 19.68 7.76 -85.66
CA LYS A 7 18.62 6.83 -86.08
C LYS A 7 18.28 5.80 -84.99
N GLN A 8 19.28 5.31 -84.25
CA GLN A 8 19.07 4.40 -83.12
C GLN A 8 18.36 5.09 -81.95
N ILE A 9 18.71 6.34 -81.65
CA ILE A 9 18.03 7.14 -80.60
C ILE A 9 16.55 7.33 -80.97
N ASN A 10 16.24 7.77 -82.19
CA ASN A 10 14.85 7.95 -82.63
C ASN A 10 14.05 6.63 -82.58
N GLN A 11 14.67 5.49 -82.91
CA GLN A 11 14.01 4.18 -82.80
C GLN A 11 13.71 3.79 -81.36
N VAL A 12 14.61 4.09 -80.42
CA VAL A 12 14.39 3.86 -78.98
C VAL A 12 13.28 4.77 -78.47
N ASP A 13 13.26 6.05 -78.87
CA ASP A 13 12.20 7.00 -78.50
C ASP A 13 10.83 6.57 -79.04
N GLU A 14 10.76 6.11 -80.28
CA GLU A 14 9.55 5.54 -80.87
C GLU A 14 9.07 4.30 -80.09
N GLN A 15 9.98 3.38 -79.73
CA GLN A 15 9.63 2.20 -78.92
C GLN A 15 9.17 2.57 -77.51
N LEU A 16 9.83 3.52 -76.86
CA LEU A 16 9.45 4.01 -75.53
C LEU A 16 8.08 4.71 -75.57
N SER A 17 7.81 5.52 -76.61
CA SER A 17 6.50 6.17 -76.78
C SER A 17 5.39 5.15 -77.02
N ALA A 18 5.63 4.11 -77.82
CA ALA A 18 4.69 3.03 -78.08
C ALA A 18 4.38 2.20 -76.81
N LEU A 19 5.43 1.85 -76.02
CA LEU A 19 5.27 1.17 -74.74
C LEU A 19 4.53 2.04 -73.71
N SER A 20 4.83 3.33 -73.65
CA SER A 20 4.15 4.28 -72.78
C SER A 20 2.65 4.37 -73.13
N LYS A 21 2.32 4.48 -74.43
CA LYS A 21 0.94 4.49 -74.91
C LYS A 21 0.20 3.19 -74.58
N LYS A 22 0.86 2.03 -74.73
CA LYS A 22 0.28 0.73 -74.35
C LYS A 22 0.00 0.66 -72.85
N ARG A 23 0.94 1.07 -72.01
CA ARG A 23 0.76 1.12 -70.54
C ARG A 23 -0.38 2.07 -70.16
N GLN A 24 -0.49 3.22 -70.81
CA GLN A 24 -1.59 4.15 -70.57
C GLN A 24 -2.95 3.54 -70.94
N GLN A 25 -3.04 2.84 -72.08
CA GLN A 25 -4.26 2.13 -72.49
C GLN A 25 -4.65 1.01 -71.52
N GLU A 26 -3.67 0.23 -71.03
CA GLU A 26 -3.89 -0.81 -70.02
C GLU A 26 -4.35 -0.21 -68.69
N ALA A 27 -3.71 0.88 -68.25
CA ALA A 27 -4.13 1.62 -67.06
C ALA A 27 -5.57 2.13 -67.17
N ASP A 28 -5.93 2.75 -68.31
CA ASP A 28 -7.28 3.24 -68.59
C ASP A 28 -8.32 2.11 -68.61
N ARG A 29 -7.94 0.93 -69.14
CA ARG A 29 -8.81 -0.25 -69.14
C ARG A 29 -9.11 -0.71 -67.72
N HIS A 30 -8.09 -0.93 -66.90
CA HIS A 30 -8.25 -1.35 -65.50
C HIS A 30 -9.03 -0.32 -64.68
N TYR A 31 -8.74 0.97 -64.87
CA TYR A 31 -9.48 2.06 -64.24
C TYR A 31 -10.98 2.00 -64.55
N ARG A 32 -11.36 1.82 -65.82
CA ARG A 32 -12.78 1.70 -66.22
C ARG A 32 -13.43 0.44 -65.66
N MET A 33 -12.72 -0.69 -65.63
CA MET A 33 -13.21 -1.92 -65.02
C MET A 33 -13.48 -1.74 -63.52
N GLY A 34 -12.58 -1.08 -62.78
CA GLY A 34 -12.80 -0.74 -61.38
C GLY A 34 -14.09 0.06 -61.15
N PHE A 35 -14.36 1.05 -62.00
CA PHE A 35 -15.63 1.80 -61.94
C PHE A 35 -16.87 0.99 -62.29
N GLN A 36 -16.78 0.06 -63.24
CA GLN A 36 -17.92 -0.83 -63.57
C GLN A 36 -18.27 -1.77 -62.41
N ILE A 37 -17.24 -2.30 -61.72
CA ILE A 37 -17.43 -3.14 -60.54
C ILE A 37 -18.01 -2.31 -59.40
N LEU A 38 -17.51 -1.09 -59.18
CA LEU A 38 -18.02 -0.18 -58.16
C LEU A 38 -19.47 0.25 -58.43
N ASP A 39 -19.85 0.53 -59.68
CA ASP A 39 -21.23 0.82 -60.07
C ASP A 39 -22.15 -0.39 -59.81
N THR A 40 -21.65 -1.61 -60.02
CA THR A 40 -22.38 -2.84 -59.68
C THR A 40 -22.56 -3.00 -58.17
N ALA A 41 -21.52 -2.73 -57.38
CA ALA A 41 -21.61 -2.73 -55.92
C ALA A 41 -22.61 -1.69 -55.41
N PHE A 42 -22.61 -0.49 -56.00
CA PHE A 42 -23.54 0.59 -55.68
C PHE A 42 -25.00 0.20 -56.00
N LYS A 43 -25.26 -0.39 -57.16
CA LYS A 43 -26.59 -0.92 -57.54
C LYS A 43 -27.08 -2.00 -56.58
N GLN A 44 -26.17 -2.78 -56.01
CA GLN A 44 -26.46 -3.77 -54.97
C GLN A 44 -26.48 -3.18 -53.55
N GLN A 45 -26.48 -1.86 -53.41
CA GLN A 45 -26.44 -1.15 -52.13
C GLN A 45 -25.32 -1.65 -51.21
N PHE A 46 -24.17 -2.03 -51.78
CA PHE A 46 -23.00 -2.53 -51.07
C PHE A 46 -23.24 -3.79 -50.21
N GLN A 47 -24.28 -4.59 -50.49
CA GLN A 47 -24.53 -5.83 -49.76
C GLN A 47 -23.40 -6.87 -49.94
N ASN A 48 -22.69 -6.82 -51.07
CA ASN A 48 -21.58 -7.72 -51.36
C ASN A 48 -20.23 -7.00 -51.26
N LEU A 49 -19.57 -7.12 -50.10
CA LEU A 49 -18.26 -6.51 -49.85
C LEU A 49 -17.14 -7.03 -50.78
N SER A 50 -17.26 -8.24 -51.33
CA SER A 50 -16.26 -8.79 -52.26
C SER A 50 -16.12 -8.00 -53.56
N LEU A 51 -17.18 -7.27 -53.98
CA LEU A 51 -17.10 -6.39 -55.13
C LEU A 51 -16.22 -5.16 -54.87
N LEU A 52 -16.16 -4.68 -53.62
CA LEU A 52 -15.27 -3.58 -53.24
C LEU A 52 -13.81 -4.01 -53.32
N ASP A 53 -13.49 -5.24 -52.89
CA ASP A 53 -12.15 -5.81 -53.00
C ASP A 53 -11.72 -5.97 -54.47
N GLN A 54 -12.63 -6.43 -55.34
CA GLN A 54 -12.37 -6.53 -56.77
C GLN A 54 -12.14 -5.15 -57.41
N ALA A 55 -12.94 -4.13 -57.06
CA ALA A 55 -12.74 -2.77 -57.54
C ALA A 55 -11.38 -2.20 -57.07
N CYS A 56 -11.02 -2.42 -55.80
CA CYS A 56 -9.71 -2.07 -55.25
C CYS A 56 -8.57 -2.71 -56.05
N ALA A 57 -8.67 -4.01 -56.36
CA ALA A 57 -7.66 -4.72 -57.14
C ALA A 57 -7.48 -4.10 -58.53
N GLU A 58 -8.58 -3.80 -59.23
CA GLU A 58 -8.54 -3.14 -60.55
C GLU A 58 -7.91 -1.75 -60.52
N PHE A 59 -8.21 -0.93 -59.51
CA PHE A 59 -7.54 0.37 -59.35
C PHE A 59 -6.04 0.24 -59.03
N ILE A 60 -5.65 -0.74 -58.23
CA ILE A 60 -4.22 -1.05 -57.99
C ILE A 60 -3.54 -1.50 -59.28
N HIS A 61 -4.20 -2.31 -60.11
CA HIS A 61 -3.69 -2.68 -61.43
C HIS A 61 -3.52 -1.44 -62.32
N ALA A 62 -4.48 -0.52 -62.35
CA ALA A 62 -4.35 0.74 -63.08
C ALA A 62 -3.10 1.54 -62.64
N LEU A 63 -2.86 1.64 -61.32
CA LEU A 63 -1.67 2.30 -60.77
C LEU A 63 -0.36 1.62 -61.15
N ARG A 64 -0.34 0.28 -61.24
CA ARG A 64 0.86 -0.47 -61.66
C ARG A 64 1.27 -0.12 -63.09
N HIS A 65 0.31 0.09 -63.99
CA HIS A 65 0.57 0.46 -65.38
C HIS A 65 0.88 1.96 -65.55
N ASN A 66 0.26 2.85 -64.76
CA ASN A 66 0.52 4.28 -64.80
C ASN A 66 0.43 4.96 -63.42
N ARG A 67 1.58 5.10 -62.74
CA ARG A 67 1.68 5.77 -61.42
C ARG A 67 1.51 7.29 -61.47
N SER A 68 1.60 7.90 -62.65
CA SER A 68 1.44 9.36 -62.81
C SER A 68 -0.02 9.80 -62.91
N ASP A 69 -0.94 8.85 -63.07
CA ASP A 69 -2.36 9.12 -63.14
C ASP A 69 -2.95 9.27 -61.73
N VAL A 70 -3.57 10.42 -61.47
CA VAL A 70 -4.18 10.78 -60.19
C VAL A 70 -5.52 10.05 -59.96
N ARG A 71 -6.22 9.67 -61.03
CA ARG A 71 -7.60 9.17 -60.93
C ARG A 71 -7.74 7.89 -60.11
N PRO A 72 -6.89 6.85 -60.26
CA PRO A 72 -7.00 5.65 -59.45
C PRO A 72 -6.66 5.88 -57.96
N TYR A 73 -5.78 6.83 -57.64
CA TYR A 73 -5.52 7.22 -56.25
C TYR A 73 -6.77 7.81 -55.58
N LEU A 74 -7.46 8.72 -56.26
CA LEU A 74 -8.73 9.28 -55.77
C LEU A 74 -9.81 8.20 -55.64
N ALA A 75 -9.92 7.29 -56.60
CA ALA A 75 -10.88 6.18 -56.54
C ALA A 75 -10.61 5.23 -55.36
N LEU A 76 -9.35 4.89 -55.09
CA LEU A 76 -8.97 4.10 -53.91
C LEU A 76 -9.26 4.87 -52.62
N SER A 77 -8.94 6.17 -52.57
CA SER A 77 -9.26 7.01 -51.41
C SER A 77 -10.76 7.00 -51.08
N TYR A 78 -11.60 7.11 -52.11
CA TYR A 78 -13.05 6.99 -52.01
C TYR A 78 -13.50 5.60 -51.52
N LEU A 79 -12.97 4.52 -52.09
CA LEU A 79 -13.30 3.16 -51.64
C LEU A 79 -12.95 2.94 -50.16
N PHE A 80 -11.77 3.41 -49.73
CA PHE A 80 -11.36 3.30 -48.34
C PHE A 80 -12.21 4.16 -47.39
N SER A 81 -12.71 5.32 -47.85
CA SER A 81 -13.62 6.12 -47.03
C SER A 81 -15.00 5.47 -46.89
N LEU A 82 -15.50 4.78 -47.93
CA LEU A 82 -16.76 4.00 -47.86
C LEU A 82 -16.71 2.90 -46.80
N VAL A 83 -15.56 2.25 -46.62
CA VAL A 83 -15.36 1.22 -45.58
C VAL A 83 -14.86 1.79 -44.25
N ASN A 84 -14.92 3.11 -44.06
CA ASN A 84 -14.44 3.83 -42.87
C ASN A 84 -12.95 3.58 -42.53
N ASN A 85 -12.12 3.19 -43.50
CA ASN A 85 -10.67 3.05 -43.35
C ASN A 85 -9.97 4.37 -43.72
N TYR A 86 -10.19 5.39 -42.90
CA TYR A 86 -9.65 6.74 -43.11
C TYR A 86 -8.12 6.81 -43.23
N PRO A 87 -7.31 6.02 -42.48
CA PRO A 87 -5.85 6.03 -42.64
C PRO A 87 -5.40 5.69 -44.07
N ASN A 88 -5.98 4.65 -44.67
CA ASN A 88 -5.69 4.29 -46.05
C ASN A 88 -6.30 5.32 -47.02
N ALA A 89 -7.51 5.82 -46.75
CA ALA A 89 -8.11 6.86 -47.59
C ALA A 89 -7.20 8.10 -47.70
N TRP A 90 -6.66 8.57 -46.57
CA TRP A 90 -5.70 9.68 -46.52
C TRP A 90 -4.39 9.37 -47.21
N LYS A 91 -3.85 8.16 -47.04
CA LYS A 91 -2.63 7.72 -47.74
C LYS A 91 -2.76 7.89 -49.26
N TYR A 92 -3.87 7.46 -49.85
CA TYR A 92 -4.09 7.60 -51.29
C TYR A 92 -4.46 9.03 -51.71
N ALA A 93 -5.19 9.79 -50.88
CA ALA A 93 -5.47 11.20 -51.14
C ALA A 93 -4.20 12.06 -51.18
N ARG A 94 -3.27 11.84 -50.23
CA ARG A 94 -1.97 12.54 -50.23
C ARG A 94 -1.14 12.20 -51.46
N ALA A 95 -1.08 10.92 -51.84
CA ALA A 95 -0.40 10.52 -53.08
C ALA A 95 -1.01 11.18 -54.33
N ALA A 96 -2.34 11.35 -54.38
CA ALA A 96 -3.01 12.09 -55.45
C ALA A 96 -2.59 13.58 -55.48
N LYS A 97 -2.47 14.21 -54.31
CA LYS A 97 -2.02 15.61 -54.15
C LYS A 97 -0.56 15.81 -54.50
N ASP A 98 0.30 14.89 -54.12
CA ASP A 98 1.74 14.95 -54.45
C ASP A 98 1.96 14.93 -55.97
N LEU A 99 1.11 14.20 -56.71
CA LEU A 99 1.15 14.16 -58.18
C LEU A 99 0.59 15.43 -58.83
N LYS A 100 -0.48 16.03 -58.26
CA LYS A 100 -1.07 17.29 -58.76
C LYS A 100 -1.49 18.21 -57.61
N PRO A 101 -0.57 19.05 -57.09
CA PRO A 101 -0.82 19.85 -55.89
C PRO A 101 -1.95 20.88 -56.02
N ASN A 102 -2.19 21.38 -57.23
CA ASN A 102 -3.16 22.44 -57.51
C ASN A 102 -4.44 21.92 -58.22
N ASP A 103 -4.65 20.60 -58.25
CA ASP A 103 -5.87 20.03 -58.86
C ASP A 103 -7.07 20.25 -57.93
N GLN A 104 -8.05 21.01 -58.40
CA GLN A 104 -9.23 21.38 -57.62
C GLN A 104 -10.03 20.14 -57.15
N VAL A 105 -10.03 19.05 -57.92
CA VAL A 105 -10.74 17.82 -57.56
C VAL A 105 -10.08 17.17 -56.35
N VAL A 106 -8.74 17.14 -56.32
CA VAL A 106 -7.98 16.59 -55.20
C VAL A 106 -8.21 17.41 -53.94
N LEU A 107 -8.13 18.74 -54.03
CA LEU A 107 -8.37 19.64 -52.90
C LEU A 107 -9.80 19.52 -52.34
N ASN A 108 -10.80 19.46 -53.22
CA ASN A 108 -12.20 19.26 -52.81
C ASN A 108 -12.41 17.90 -52.12
N TRP A 109 -11.73 16.85 -52.60
CA TRP A 109 -11.80 15.53 -52.01
C TRP A 109 -11.13 15.47 -50.63
N GLU A 110 -9.95 16.09 -50.45
CA GLU A 110 -9.32 16.19 -49.12
C GLU A 110 -10.22 16.90 -48.09
N ASN A 111 -10.87 17.99 -48.49
CA ASN A 111 -11.83 18.69 -47.63
C ASN A 111 -13.01 17.78 -47.26
N SER A 112 -13.56 17.06 -48.24
CA SER A 112 -14.66 16.10 -48.03
C SER A 112 -14.25 14.97 -47.09
N LEU A 113 -13.03 14.45 -47.25
CA LEU A 113 -12.50 13.37 -46.42
C LEU A 113 -12.26 13.83 -44.98
N SER A 114 -11.76 15.05 -44.79
CA SER A 114 -11.62 15.68 -43.46
C SER A 114 -12.98 15.86 -42.78
N GLU A 115 -14.00 16.33 -43.49
CA GLU A 115 -15.35 16.45 -42.93
C GLU A 115 -15.96 15.08 -42.58
N GLN A 116 -15.75 14.07 -43.42
CA GLN A 116 -16.21 12.70 -43.16
C GLN A 116 -15.52 12.10 -41.94
N GLU A 117 -14.20 12.25 -41.83
CA GLU A 117 -13.44 11.79 -40.67
C GLU A 117 -13.89 12.51 -39.40
N GLN A 118 -14.12 13.83 -39.43
CA GLN A 118 -14.66 14.56 -38.29
C GLN A 118 -16.08 14.10 -37.93
N LYS A 119 -16.96 13.86 -38.90
CA LYS A 119 -18.30 13.32 -38.65
C LYS A 119 -18.23 11.90 -38.08
N ALA A 120 -17.33 11.06 -38.59
CA ALA A 120 -17.11 9.71 -38.08
C ALA A 120 -16.49 9.73 -36.69
N ALA A 121 -15.55 10.65 -36.42
CA ALA A 121 -14.95 10.87 -35.12
C ALA A 121 -16.00 11.38 -34.12
N LEU A 122 -16.85 12.34 -34.50
CA LEU A 122 -17.97 12.80 -33.67
C LEU A 122 -18.99 11.68 -33.42
N LYS A 123 -19.23 10.82 -34.41
CA LYS A 123 -20.12 9.65 -34.27
C LYS A 123 -19.50 8.54 -33.41
N LYS A 124 -18.17 8.43 -33.37
CA LYS A 124 -17.42 7.53 -32.47
C LYS A 124 -17.25 8.12 -31.06
N GLN A 125 -17.12 9.44 -30.95
CA GLN A 125 -17.02 10.18 -29.70
C GLN A 125 -18.37 10.31 -29.00
N ARG A 126 -19.48 10.22 -29.73
CA ARG A 126 -20.71 9.75 -29.12
C ARG A 126 -20.48 8.28 -28.80
N PRO A 127 -20.30 7.87 -27.52
CA PRO A 127 -20.35 6.45 -27.17
C PRO A 127 -21.63 5.94 -27.81
N PRO A 128 -21.53 5.00 -28.77
CA PRO A 128 -22.49 4.82 -29.86
C PRO A 128 -23.84 4.67 -29.22
N GLU A 129 -24.64 5.77 -29.22
CA GLU A 129 -25.66 6.06 -28.19
C GLU A 129 -26.16 4.73 -27.70
N LEU A 130 -25.51 4.25 -26.64
CA LEU A 130 -25.80 2.92 -26.17
C LEU A 130 -27.28 3.05 -25.92
N ASN A 131 -28.08 2.26 -26.63
CA ASN A 131 -29.49 2.15 -26.32
C ASN A 131 -29.52 1.48 -24.95
N HIS A 132 -29.06 2.19 -23.93
CA HIS A 132 -29.10 1.94 -22.50
C HIS A 132 -30.57 1.84 -22.06
N SER A 133 -31.49 2.30 -22.92
CA SER A 133 -32.92 2.13 -22.78
C SER A 133 -33.47 0.86 -23.45
N ALA A 134 -32.66 0.02 -24.10
CA ALA A 134 -33.09 -1.35 -24.39
C ALA A 134 -33.01 -2.19 -23.12
N THR A 135 -33.58 -1.67 -22.03
CA THR A 135 -33.78 -2.39 -20.79
C THR A 135 -34.61 -3.63 -21.10
N LEU A 136 -34.21 -4.75 -20.52
CA LEU A 136 -34.93 -6.03 -20.60
C LEU A 136 -36.20 -5.96 -19.72
N ASP A 137 -37.05 -4.93 -19.90
CA ASP A 137 -38.27 -4.67 -19.12
C ASP A 137 -39.43 -5.62 -19.44
N ILE A 138 -39.17 -6.84 -19.90
CA ILE A 138 -40.24 -7.84 -20.01
C ILE A 138 -40.32 -8.54 -18.66
N GLU A 139 -41.44 -8.36 -17.95
CA GLU A 139 -41.70 -9.15 -16.74
C GLU A 139 -41.64 -10.65 -17.08
N PRO A 140 -40.85 -11.43 -16.34
CA PRO A 140 -40.64 -12.84 -16.61
C PRO A 140 -41.88 -13.64 -16.18
N THR A 141 -42.85 -13.73 -17.09
CA THR A 141 -44.08 -14.53 -16.93
C THR A 141 -44.11 -15.69 -17.93
N PRO A 142 -44.69 -16.85 -17.58
CA PRO A 142 -44.78 -17.99 -18.49
C PRO A 142 -45.45 -17.68 -19.83
N GLN A 143 -46.38 -16.72 -19.85
CA GLN A 143 -47.10 -16.27 -21.05
C GLN A 143 -46.19 -15.49 -22.02
N ASN A 144 -45.14 -14.84 -21.50
CA ASN A 144 -44.23 -14.01 -22.27
C ASN A 144 -42.90 -14.71 -22.59
N LEU A 145 -42.76 -16.01 -22.30
CA LEU A 145 -41.49 -16.73 -22.42
C LEU A 145 -40.84 -16.58 -23.80
N GLN A 146 -41.60 -16.77 -24.88
CA GLN A 146 -41.09 -16.63 -26.24
C GLN A 146 -40.66 -15.19 -26.57
N ALA A 147 -41.42 -14.20 -26.08
CA ALA A 147 -41.10 -12.79 -26.26
C ALA A 147 -39.84 -12.40 -25.48
N LEU A 148 -39.68 -12.92 -24.26
CA LEU A 148 -38.48 -12.73 -23.44
C LEU A 148 -37.25 -13.34 -24.11
N TYR A 149 -37.35 -14.59 -24.58
CA TYR A 149 -36.27 -15.26 -25.32
C TYR A 149 -35.84 -14.44 -26.55
N THR A 150 -36.81 -14.00 -27.36
CA THR A 150 -36.54 -13.22 -28.59
C THR A 150 -35.93 -11.85 -28.26
N LYS A 151 -36.41 -11.18 -27.21
CA LYS A 151 -35.86 -9.89 -26.77
C LYS A 151 -34.45 -10.04 -26.23
N LEU A 152 -34.19 -11.06 -25.41
CA LEU A 152 -32.86 -11.35 -24.88
C LEU A 152 -31.88 -11.73 -26.01
N GLN A 153 -32.32 -12.54 -26.98
CA GLN A 153 -31.52 -12.86 -28.15
C GLN A 153 -31.14 -11.60 -28.96
N THR A 154 -32.11 -10.72 -29.21
CA THR A 154 -31.88 -9.46 -29.93
C THR A 154 -30.94 -8.55 -29.16
N PHE A 155 -31.11 -8.47 -27.84
CA PHE A 155 -30.23 -7.72 -26.95
C PHE A 155 -28.80 -8.28 -26.97
N LEU A 156 -28.62 -9.59 -26.84
CA LEU A 156 -27.31 -10.25 -26.90
C LEU A 156 -26.61 -10.02 -28.23
N ILE A 157 -27.31 -10.16 -29.36
CA ILE A 157 -26.73 -9.90 -30.69
C ILE A 157 -26.25 -8.45 -30.79
N ALA A 158 -27.03 -7.49 -30.28
CA ALA A 158 -26.64 -6.08 -30.26
C ALA A 158 -25.41 -5.84 -29.35
N GLN A 159 -25.38 -6.44 -28.16
CA GLN A 159 -24.26 -6.32 -27.22
C GLN A 159 -22.98 -6.96 -27.78
N VAL A 160 -23.06 -8.16 -28.33
CA VAL A 160 -21.92 -8.85 -28.95
C VAL A 160 -21.39 -8.04 -30.13
N LYS A 161 -22.27 -7.53 -31.00
CA LYS A 161 -21.86 -6.67 -32.11
C LYS A 161 -21.13 -5.42 -31.61
N TYR A 162 -21.68 -4.74 -30.61
CA TYR A 162 -21.05 -3.57 -30.00
C TYR A 162 -19.65 -3.89 -29.46
N VAL A 163 -19.55 -4.97 -28.68
CA VAL A 163 -18.32 -5.43 -28.03
C VAL A 163 -17.27 -5.91 -29.04
N MET A 164 -17.68 -6.43 -30.21
CA MET A 164 -16.79 -6.81 -31.31
C MET A 164 -16.31 -5.60 -32.15
N GLU A 165 -17.05 -4.50 -32.15
CA GLU A 165 -16.64 -3.25 -32.82
C GLU A 165 -15.67 -2.41 -31.97
N LEU A 166 -15.63 -2.65 -30.66
CA LEU A 166 -14.67 -2.01 -29.76
C LEU A 166 -13.26 -2.55 -29.97
N LYS A 167 -12.26 -1.65 -29.91
CA LYS A 167 -10.85 -2.04 -29.84
C LYS A 167 -10.65 -2.84 -28.55
N ALA A 168 -9.81 -3.90 -28.61
CA ALA A 168 -9.41 -4.60 -27.41
C ALA A 168 -8.80 -3.61 -26.40
N PRO A 169 -9.18 -3.68 -25.11
CA PRO A 169 -8.65 -2.77 -24.11
C PRO A 169 -7.14 -3.03 -23.96
N GLU A 170 -6.36 -1.96 -24.05
CA GLU A 170 -4.93 -1.97 -23.76
C GLU A 170 -4.72 -1.40 -22.35
N PRO A 171 -3.89 -2.01 -21.49
CA PRO A 171 -3.52 -1.42 -20.21
C PRO A 171 -2.86 -0.06 -20.45
N SER A 172 -3.21 0.94 -19.65
CA SER A 172 -2.67 2.29 -19.77
C SER A 172 -2.52 2.93 -18.39
N LEU A 173 -1.43 3.67 -18.20
CA LEU A 173 -1.19 4.50 -17.02
C LEU A 173 -1.86 5.89 -17.10
N ASP A 174 -2.47 6.22 -18.23
CA ASP A 174 -3.21 7.47 -18.37
C ASP A 174 -4.54 7.39 -17.58
N ASN A 175 -4.69 8.27 -16.59
CA ASN A 175 -5.88 8.37 -15.75
C ASN A 175 -7.17 8.58 -16.56
N ALA A 176 -7.12 9.29 -17.69
CA ALA A 176 -8.29 9.47 -18.56
C ALA A 176 -8.72 8.14 -19.18
N VAL A 177 -7.75 7.37 -19.70
CA VAL A 177 -7.99 6.04 -20.29
C VAL A 177 -8.46 5.05 -19.21
N LEU A 178 -7.87 5.07 -18.02
CA LEU A 178 -8.31 4.26 -16.88
C LEU A 178 -9.75 4.56 -16.48
N HIS A 179 -10.15 5.83 -16.46
CA HIS A 179 -11.53 6.22 -16.17
C HIS A 179 -12.48 5.69 -17.25
N GLU A 180 -12.11 5.78 -18.53
CA GLU A 180 -12.88 5.21 -19.64
C GLU A 180 -13.02 3.69 -19.53
N LEU A 181 -11.92 2.97 -19.24
CA LEU A 181 -11.91 1.52 -19.05
C LEU A 181 -12.82 1.10 -17.88
N ASN A 182 -12.76 1.81 -16.76
CA ASN A 182 -13.61 1.54 -15.59
C ASN A 182 -15.09 1.82 -15.89
N GLY A 183 -15.40 2.90 -16.61
CA GLY A 183 -16.76 3.20 -17.06
C GLY A 183 -17.32 2.10 -17.96
N ALA A 184 -16.52 1.63 -18.92
CA ALA A 184 -16.88 0.53 -19.80
C ALA A 184 -17.06 -0.79 -19.04
N LEU A 185 -16.15 -1.13 -18.12
CA LEU A 185 -16.25 -2.34 -17.31
C LEU A 185 -17.52 -2.34 -16.45
N THR A 186 -17.83 -1.21 -15.79
CA THR A 186 -19.02 -1.06 -14.95
C THR A 186 -20.29 -1.31 -15.77
N LEU A 187 -20.36 -0.73 -16.96
CA LEU A 187 -21.46 -0.95 -17.88
C LEU A 187 -21.58 -2.42 -18.32
N PHE A 188 -20.47 -3.06 -18.67
CA PHE A 188 -20.47 -4.48 -19.06
C PHE A 188 -20.87 -5.40 -17.92
N GLN A 189 -20.48 -5.10 -16.68
CA GLN A 189 -20.89 -5.84 -15.49
C GLN A 189 -22.40 -5.71 -15.28
N GLN A 190 -22.96 -4.51 -15.36
CA GLN A 190 -24.42 -4.31 -15.25
C GLN A 190 -25.18 -5.10 -16.31
N ASN A 191 -24.71 -5.08 -17.56
CA ASN A 191 -25.33 -5.85 -18.65
C ASN A 191 -25.19 -7.36 -18.42
N ALA A 192 -24.02 -7.83 -17.96
CA ALA A 192 -23.80 -9.24 -17.62
C ALA A 192 -24.76 -9.71 -16.52
N GLU A 193 -24.90 -8.93 -15.44
CA GLU A 193 -25.83 -9.23 -14.34
C GLU A 193 -27.28 -9.30 -14.82
N GLN A 194 -27.70 -8.36 -15.67
CA GLN A 194 -29.02 -8.41 -16.29
C GLN A 194 -29.21 -9.66 -17.14
N ILE A 195 -28.26 -10.01 -18.01
CA ILE A 195 -28.32 -11.21 -18.88
C ILE A 195 -28.41 -12.47 -18.04
N GLU A 196 -27.53 -12.63 -17.04
CA GLU A 196 -27.50 -13.81 -16.17
C GLU A 196 -28.80 -13.96 -15.37
N SER A 197 -29.37 -12.86 -14.87
CA SER A 197 -30.67 -12.91 -14.19
C SER A 197 -31.79 -13.47 -15.07
N GLN A 198 -31.76 -13.18 -16.38
CA GLN A 198 -32.71 -13.70 -17.35
C GLN A 198 -32.41 -15.16 -17.75
N PHE A 199 -31.13 -15.54 -17.81
CA PHE A 199 -30.73 -16.94 -18.04
C PHE A 199 -31.26 -17.86 -16.96
N VAL A 200 -31.08 -17.50 -15.68
CA VAL A 200 -31.57 -18.30 -14.54
C VAL A 200 -33.08 -18.55 -14.65
N TRP A 201 -33.86 -17.55 -15.08
CA TRP A 201 -35.30 -17.71 -15.25
C TRP A 201 -35.67 -18.56 -16.48
N LEU A 202 -35.00 -18.33 -17.62
CA LEU A 202 -35.26 -19.07 -18.87
C LEU A 202 -34.83 -20.54 -18.77
N GLU A 203 -33.74 -20.86 -18.06
CA GLU A 203 -33.25 -22.24 -17.86
C GLU A 203 -34.29 -23.15 -17.21
N GLN A 204 -35.16 -22.60 -16.37
CA GLN A 204 -36.24 -23.36 -15.73
C GLN A 204 -37.32 -23.81 -16.72
N HIS A 205 -37.42 -23.18 -17.89
CA HIS A 205 -38.55 -23.34 -18.79
C HIS A 205 -38.17 -23.63 -20.26
N HIS A 206 -36.93 -23.37 -20.67
CA HIS A 206 -36.47 -23.47 -22.06
C HIS A 206 -35.00 -23.85 -22.14
N ASN A 207 -34.58 -24.55 -23.21
CA ASN A 207 -33.15 -24.75 -23.48
C ASN A 207 -32.53 -23.41 -23.94
N ILE A 208 -31.50 -22.93 -23.23
CA ILE A 208 -30.81 -21.67 -23.54
C ILE A 208 -29.39 -21.85 -24.12
N ASP A 209 -29.00 -23.07 -24.53
CA ASP A 209 -27.65 -23.36 -25.05
C ASP A 209 -27.22 -22.39 -26.16
N ASP A 210 -28.14 -22.05 -27.07
CA ASP A 210 -27.86 -21.13 -28.17
C ASP A 210 -27.65 -19.69 -27.68
N LEU A 211 -28.35 -19.26 -26.62
CA LEU A 211 -28.14 -17.95 -26.00
C LEU A 211 -26.81 -17.90 -25.24
N ARG A 212 -26.43 -18.99 -24.54
CA ARG A 212 -25.13 -19.06 -23.87
C ARG A 212 -23.97 -19.02 -24.86
N LYS A 213 -24.09 -19.72 -26.00
CA LYS A 213 -23.10 -19.62 -27.10
C LYS A 213 -23.01 -18.21 -27.67
N LEU A 214 -24.14 -17.51 -27.80
CA LEU A 214 -24.15 -16.10 -28.23
C LEU A 214 -23.51 -15.18 -27.19
N TYR A 215 -23.59 -15.50 -25.89
CA TYR A 215 -23.04 -14.69 -24.81
C TYR A 215 -21.53 -14.83 -24.62
N THR A 216 -20.91 -15.95 -25.01
CA THR A 216 -19.47 -16.21 -24.81
C THR A 216 -18.52 -15.10 -25.29
N PRO A 217 -18.71 -14.47 -26.47
CA PRO A 217 -17.85 -13.35 -26.90
C PRO A 217 -17.95 -12.12 -25.99
N PHE A 218 -19.12 -11.88 -25.39
CA PHE A 218 -19.34 -10.78 -24.46
C PHE A 218 -18.57 -11.03 -23.15
N GLU A 219 -18.66 -12.24 -22.58
CA GLU A 219 -17.88 -12.64 -21.40
C GLU A 219 -16.38 -12.55 -21.63
N ALA A 220 -15.92 -13.02 -22.80
CA ALA A 220 -14.51 -12.97 -23.16
C ALA A 220 -14.00 -11.51 -23.19
N ASN A 221 -14.78 -10.56 -23.70
CA ASN A 221 -14.38 -9.16 -23.66
C ASN A 221 -14.45 -8.57 -22.25
N LEU A 222 -15.48 -8.88 -21.47
CA LEU A 222 -15.58 -8.46 -20.07
C LEU A 222 -14.33 -8.91 -19.28
N ARG A 223 -13.91 -10.15 -19.49
CA ARG A 223 -12.66 -10.68 -18.91
C ARG A 223 -11.43 -9.89 -19.36
N ARG A 224 -11.30 -9.56 -20.65
CA ARG A 224 -10.19 -8.73 -21.16
C ARG A 224 -10.15 -7.34 -20.53
N TYR A 225 -11.30 -6.71 -20.30
CA TYR A 225 -11.36 -5.42 -19.58
C TYR A 225 -10.88 -5.55 -18.14
N ARG A 226 -11.29 -6.61 -17.42
CA ARG A 226 -10.81 -6.87 -16.06
C ARG A 226 -9.30 -7.09 -16.02
N GLU A 227 -8.77 -7.90 -16.94
CA GLU A 227 -7.33 -8.16 -17.08
C GLU A 227 -6.58 -6.85 -17.38
N ALA A 228 -7.05 -6.05 -18.34
CA ALA A 228 -6.40 -4.79 -18.72
C ALA A 228 -6.36 -3.78 -17.57
N ILE A 229 -7.47 -3.63 -16.82
CA ILE A 229 -7.52 -2.76 -15.64
C ILE A 229 -6.61 -3.30 -14.53
N GLY A 230 -6.61 -4.61 -14.31
CA GLY A 230 -5.71 -5.24 -13.31
C GLY A 230 -4.24 -4.96 -13.60
N VAL A 231 -3.81 -5.13 -14.85
CA VAL A 231 -2.44 -4.81 -15.27
C VAL A 231 -2.15 -3.32 -15.10
N ALA A 232 -3.07 -2.45 -15.52
CA ALA A 232 -2.87 -1.01 -15.40
C ALA A 232 -2.76 -0.55 -13.93
N MET A 233 -3.50 -1.17 -13.01
CA MET A 233 -3.36 -0.94 -11.57
C MET A 233 -1.99 -1.39 -11.05
N SER A 234 -1.50 -2.57 -11.46
CA SER A 234 -0.17 -3.05 -11.06
C SER A 234 0.95 -2.16 -11.61
N LEU A 235 0.82 -1.66 -12.84
CA LEU A 235 1.77 -0.69 -13.39
C LEU A 235 1.74 0.64 -12.63
N SER A 236 0.55 1.08 -12.19
CA SER A 236 0.41 2.29 -11.38
C SER A 236 1.07 2.14 -10.01
N GLU A 237 0.89 0.99 -9.35
CA GLU A 237 1.57 0.65 -8.10
C GLU A 237 3.09 0.62 -8.29
N LEU A 238 3.57 0.03 -9.39
CA LEU A 238 5.00 0.00 -9.72
C LEU A 238 5.58 1.40 -9.91
N LEU A 239 4.82 2.31 -10.54
CA LEU A 239 5.19 3.72 -10.70
C LEU A 239 5.24 4.46 -9.36
N GLU A 240 4.26 4.24 -8.48
CA GLU A 240 4.21 4.81 -7.13
C GLU A 240 5.40 4.34 -6.28
N ASN A 241 5.71 3.04 -6.33
CA ASN A 241 6.88 2.48 -5.64
C ASN A 241 8.19 3.11 -6.13
N CYS A 242 8.34 3.40 -7.43
CA CYS A 242 9.50 4.14 -7.94
C CYS A 242 9.57 5.57 -7.38
N GLN A 243 8.43 6.26 -7.25
CA GLN A 243 8.38 7.62 -6.71
C GLN A 243 8.71 7.66 -5.22
N ASP A 244 8.18 6.71 -4.45
CA ASP A 244 8.49 6.55 -3.03
C ASP A 244 9.97 6.24 -2.82
N LEU A 245 10.53 5.33 -3.63
CA LEU A 245 11.95 5.01 -3.58
C LEU A 245 12.82 6.24 -3.91
N SER A 246 12.47 7.04 -4.93
CA SER A 246 13.14 8.33 -5.21
C SER A 246 13.09 9.27 -4.00
N ALA A 247 11.94 9.38 -3.33
CA ALA A 247 11.80 10.23 -2.16
C ALA A 247 12.70 9.77 -1.00
N GLU A 248 12.85 8.45 -0.79
CA GLU A 248 13.76 7.88 0.19
C GLU A 248 15.24 8.13 -0.15
N VAL A 249 15.61 7.93 -1.41
CA VAL A 249 16.97 8.21 -1.93
C VAL A 249 17.35 9.67 -1.70
N ARG A 250 16.41 10.60 -1.92
CA ARG A 250 16.63 12.04 -1.63
C ARG A 250 16.86 12.31 -0.15
N LYS A 251 16.11 11.65 0.75
CA LYS A 251 16.33 11.76 2.21
C LYS A 251 17.72 11.24 2.58
N ILE A 252 18.18 10.15 1.98
CA ILE A 252 19.52 9.59 2.23
C ILE A 252 20.61 10.49 1.67
N ASN A 253 20.42 11.05 0.47
CA ASN A 253 21.33 12.04 -0.11
C ASN A 253 21.52 13.26 0.81
N LEU A 254 20.44 13.78 1.42
CA LEU A 254 20.54 14.86 2.41
C LEU A 254 21.32 14.44 3.66
N LYS A 255 21.15 13.20 4.13
CA LYS A 255 21.96 12.68 5.25
C LYS A 255 23.44 12.59 4.87
N ILE A 256 23.74 12.14 3.65
CA ILE A 256 25.11 12.04 3.12
C ILE A 256 25.77 13.43 3.08
N GLU A 257 25.05 14.44 2.61
CA GLU A 257 25.54 15.83 2.54
C GLU A 257 25.84 16.45 3.91
N HIS A 258 25.22 15.92 4.98
CA HIS A 258 25.42 16.37 6.36
C HIS A 258 26.24 15.39 7.20
N LEU A 259 26.90 14.39 6.60
CA LEU A 259 27.77 13.45 7.32
C LEU A 259 29.01 14.17 7.88
N THR A 260 28.98 14.48 9.17
CA THR A 260 30.15 15.03 9.89
C THR A 260 30.91 13.99 10.69
N ASP A 261 30.27 12.88 11.09
CA ASP A 261 30.89 11.80 11.86
C ASP A 261 31.03 10.52 11.03
N SER A 262 32.22 9.91 11.12
CA SER A 262 32.49 8.60 10.54
C SER A 262 31.66 7.45 11.14
N HIS A 263 31.04 7.64 12.31
CA HIS A 263 30.19 6.64 12.96
C HIS A 263 28.84 6.45 12.25
N ASP A 264 28.37 7.45 11.50
CA ASP A 264 27.08 7.39 10.79
C ASP A 264 27.20 6.71 9.42
N ILE A 265 28.42 6.55 8.89
CA ILE A 265 28.71 5.94 7.58
C ILE A 265 28.11 4.53 7.45
N PRO A 266 28.28 3.59 8.40
CA PRO A 266 27.73 2.25 8.27
C PRO A 266 26.20 2.24 8.19
N ALA A 267 25.53 3.11 8.95
CA ALA A 267 24.07 3.20 8.94
C ALA A 267 23.53 3.75 7.61
N VAL A 268 24.23 4.73 7.02
CA VAL A 268 23.90 5.25 5.69
C VAL A 268 24.18 4.21 4.59
N SER A 269 25.27 3.45 4.72
CA SER A 269 25.62 2.37 3.80
C SER A 269 24.57 1.25 3.82
N GLU A 270 24.14 0.81 5.01
CA GLU A 270 23.09 -0.20 5.18
C GLU A 270 21.74 0.29 4.60
N ALA A 271 21.44 1.58 4.78
CA ALA A 271 20.25 2.17 4.19
C ALA A 271 20.30 2.19 2.65
N LEU A 272 21.46 2.48 2.05
CA LEU A 272 21.64 2.40 0.59
C LEU A 272 21.55 0.96 0.07
N GLU A 273 22.07 -0.02 0.81
CA GLU A 273 21.97 -1.45 0.45
C GLU A 273 20.52 -1.91 0.41
N SER A 274 19.71 -1.53 1.41
CA SER A 274 18.27 -1.79 1.42
C SER A 274 17.51 -1.16 0.24
N LEU A 275 17.93 0.04 -0.22
CA LEU A 275 17.34 0.65 -1.41
C LEU A 275 17.72 -0.10 -2.70
N LEU A 276 18.93 -0.67 -2.77
CA LEU A 276 19.36 -1.48 -3.92
C LEU A 276 18.57 -2.79 -4.00
N ASP A 277 18.33 -3.46 -2.86
CA ASP A 277 17.47 -4.64 -2.81
C ASP A 277 16.05 -4.34 -3.32
N GLN A 278 15.52 -3.15 -3.01
CA GLN A 278 14.24 -2.69 -3.54
C GLN A 278 14.30 -2.38 -5.04
N CYS A 279 15.41 -1.82 -5.54
CA CYS A 279 15.63 -1.63 -6.97
C CYS A 279 15.66 -2.95 -7.75
N ASP A 280 16.25 -4.01 -7.19
CA ASP A 280 16.27 -5.33 -7.81
C ASP A 280 14.84 -5.89 -7.92
N TYR A 281 14.04 -5.76 -6.85
CA TYR A 281 12.63 -6.14 -6.87
C TYR A 281 11.81 -5.36 -7.91
N LEU A 282 12.06 -4.04 -8.06
CA LEU A 282 11.41 -3.24 -9.09
C LEU A 282 11.85 -3.66 -10.50
N ALA A 283 13.13 -3.95 -10.71
CA ALA A 283 13.66 -4.43 -11.98
C ALA A 283 13.00 -5.74 -12.41
N ASP A 284 12.90 -6.72 -11.50
CA ASP A 284 12.24 -8.00 -11.77
C ASP A 284 10.77 -7.83 -12.20
N ASN A 285 10.05 -6.88 -11.60
CA ASN A 285 8.67 -6.58 -11.97
C ASN A 285 8.57 -5.87 -13.32
N ILE A 286 9.49 -4.95 -13.63
CA ILE A 286 9.58 -4.29 -14.93
C ILE A 286 9.83 -5.34 -16.02
N ASP A 287 10.82 -6.22 -15.83
CA ASP A 287 11.15 -7.29 -16.76
C ASP A 287 9.95 -8.24 -16.95
N TYR A 288 9.23 -8.57 -15.88
CA TYR A 288 8.01 -9.37 -15.97
C TYR A 288 6.98 -8.74 -16.91
N PHE A 289 6.65 -7.44 -16.75
CA PHE A 289 5.68 -6.79 -17.62
C PHE A 289 6.20 -6.53 -19.04
N ASP A 290 7.52 -6.36 -19.23
CA ASP A 290 8.14 -6.20 -20.56
C ASP A 290 8.02 -7.50 -21.36
N THR A 291 8.24 -8.66 -20.70
CA THR A 291 8.05 -9.96 -21.36
C THR A 291 6.60 -10.21 -21.82
N GLN A 292 5.63 -9.52 -21.21
CA GLN A 292 4.22 -9.57 -21.64
C GLN A 292 3.90 -8.58 -22.78
N GLY A 293 4.84 -7.72 -23.17
CA GLY A 293 4.72 -6.76 -24.27
C GLY A 293 3.89 -5.53 -23.94
N TYR A 294 3.84 -5.11 -22.67
CA TYR A 294 3.17 -3.88 -22.26
C TYR A 294 4.07 -2.65 -22.47
N ASP A 295 3.47 -1.48 -22.70
CA ASP A 295 4.23 -0.22 -22.78
C ASP A 295 4.65 0.22 -21.37
N LEU A 296 5.96 0.14 -21.10
CA LEU A 296 6.56 0.47 -19.82
C LEU A 296 7.30 1.81 -19.82
N THR A 297 7.23 2.58 -20.91
CA THR A 297 8.06 3.79 -21.10
C THR A 297 8.02 4.74 -19.89
N LEU A 298 6.86 4.96 -19.28
CA LEU A 298 6.73 5.83 -18.11
C LEU A 298 7.38 5.24 -16.84
N VAL A 299 7.23 3.94 -16.62
CA VAL A 299 7.81 3.23 -15.46
C VAL A 299 9.33 3.15 -15.60
N GLU A 300 9.82 2.75 -16.78
CA GLU A 300 11.26 2.66 -17.08
C GLU A 300 11.97 4.01 -16.89
N ASN A 301 11.35 5.12 -17.32
CA ASN A 301 11.90 6.45 -17.09
C ASN A 301 11.97 6.81 -15.60
N SER A 302 10.94 6.45 -14.82
CA SER A 302 10.92 6.68 -13.37
C SER A 302 11.98 5.85 -12.66
N TYR A 303 12.07 4.56 -12.99
CA TYR A 303 13.07 3.64 -12.47
C TYR A 303 14.50 4.07 -12.82
N ALA A 304 14.75 4.47 -14.07
CA ALA A 304 16.05 4.96 -14.50
C ALA A 304 16.48 6.22 -13.73
N ALA A 305 15.55 7.11 -13.41
CA ALA A 305 15.83 8.27 -12.57
C ALA A 305 16.21 7.86 -11.14
N VAL A 306 15.49 6.93 -10.52
CA VAL A 306 15.82 6.41 -9.17
C VAL A 306 17.19 5.74 -9.16
N SER A 307 17.47 4.87 -10.13
CA SER A 307 18.76 4.18 -10.26
C SER A 307 19.93 5.16 -10.39
N GLN A 308 19.76 6.23 -11.17
CA GLN A 308 20.74 7.32 -11.27
C GLN A 308 20.90 8.09 -9.95
N GLU A 309 19.81 8.39 -9.23
CA GLU A 309 19.85 9.07 -7.93
C GLU A 309 20.58 8.22 -6.87
N ILE A 310 20.41 6.89 -6.88
CA ILE A 310 21.11 5.94 -5.99
C ILE A 310 22.59 5.88 -6.33
N THR A 311 22.93 5.73 -7.61
CA THR A 311 24.33 5.69 -8.07
C THR A 311 25.06 6.97 -7.66
N ALA A 312 24.42 8.13 -7.83
CA ALA A 312 24.98 9.40 -7.39
C ALA A 312 25.14 9.49 -5.86
N ALA A 313 24.24 8.87 -5.08
CA ALA A 313 24.35 8.80 -3.62
C ALA A 313 25.54 7.93 -3.19
N GLN A 314 25.73 6.77 -3.82
CA GLN A 314 26.88 5.88 -3.58
C GLN A 314 28.20 6.59 -3.90
N ASP A 315 28.29 7.22 -5.07
CA ASP A 315 29.49 7.99 -5.47
C ASP A 315 29.82 9.12 -4.48
N LYS A 316 28.81 9.79 -3.93
CA LYS A 316 29.00 10.81 -2.89
C LYS A 316 29.50 10.20 -1.59
N LEU A 317 28.89 9.10 -1.14
CA LEU A 317 29.28 8.41 0.09
C LEU A 317 30.72 7.89 0.00
N ASP A 318 31.11 7.29 -1.13
CA ASP A 318 32.47 6.78 -1.37
C ASP A 318 33.51 7.88 -1.30
N LYS A 319 33.23 9.06 -1.89
CA LYS A 319 34.10 10.23 -1.78
C LYS A 319 34.26 10.69 -0.33
N ILE A 320 33.17 10.70 0.45
CA ILE A 320 33.21 11.07 1.87
C ILE A 320 34.04 10.04 2.67
N ILE A 321 33.84 8.74 2.41
CA ILE A 321 34.62 7.66 3.02
C ILE A 321 36.11 7.84 2.70
N GLU A 322 36.45 8.15 1.45
CA GLU A 322 37.82 8.43 1.05
C GLU A 322 38.42 9.64 1.80
N GLN A 323 37.68 10.74 1.89
CA GLN A 323 38.10 11.94 2.64
C GLN A 323 38.34 11.64 4.13
N PHE A 324 37.44 10.91 4.79
CA PHE A 324 37.64 10.50 6.18
C PHE A 324 38.86 9.60 6.35
N ASN A 325 39.11 8.70 5.41
CA ASN A 325 40.30 7.84 5.42
C ASN A 325 41.59 8.64 5.22
N GLN A 326 41.58 9.64 4.33
CA GLN A 326 42.71 10.57 4.15
C GLN A 326 42.97 11.38 5.43
N LEU A 327 41.93 11.95 6.07
CA LEU A 327 42.05 12.67 7.34
C LEU A 327 42.58 11.78 8.48
N ARG A 328 42.11 10.53 8.57
CA ARG A 328 42.63 9.55 9.54
C ARG A 328 44.10 9.24 9.32
N ARG A 329 44.55 9.12 8.05
CA ARG A 329 45.96 8.92 7.70
C ARG A 329 46.80 10.14 8.07
N GLN A 330 46.32 11.36 7.77
CA GLN A 330 46.99 12.61 8.15
C GLN A 330 47.13 12.72 9.67
N ARG A 331 46.06 12.52 10.44
CA ARG A 331 46.13 12.54 11.92
C ARG A 331 47.07 11.48 12.49
N ARG A 332 47.12 10.28 11.91
CA ARG A 332 48.08 9.24 12.31
C ARG A 332 49.52 9.62 12.00
N ALA A 333 49.77 10.34 10.91
CA ALA A 333 51.10 10.83 10.56
C ALA A 333 51.55 12.00 11.45
N GLU A 334 50.61 12.82 11.91
CA GLU A 334 50.86 13.94 12.83
C GLU A 334 50.99 13.51 14.29
N MET A 335 50.37 12.39 14.68
CA MET A 335 50.58 11.83 16.02
C MET A 335 52.06 11.44 16.18
N PRO A 336 52.70 11.80 17.30
CA PRO A 336 54.05 11.36 17.59
C PRO A 336 54.11 9.83 17.51
N PRO A 337 55.20 9.24 16.99
CA PRO A 337 55.32 7.80 16.86
C PRO A 337 55.00 7.18 18.21
N GLU A 338 54.02 6.27 18.23
CA GLU A 338 53.61 5.61 19.46
C GLU A 338 54.87 5.14 20.19
N PRO A 339 55.03 5.48 21.49
CA PRO A 339 56.20 5.08 22.24
C PRO A 339 56.33 3.58 22.07
N SER A 340 57.45 3.14 21.49
CA SER A 340 57.57 1.77 21.01
C SER A 340 57.16 0.82 22.13
N THR A 341 56.42 -0.24 21.81
CA THR A 341 56.05 -1.27 22.80
C THR A 341 57.28 -1.79 23.54
N ALA A 342 58.47 -1.75 22.91
CA ALA A 342 59.75 -1.99 23.55
C ALA A 342 60.15 -0.91 24.59
N GLY A 343 59.94 0.37 24.30
CA GLY A 343 60.15 1.48 25.24
C GLY A 343 59.19 1.43 26.43
N ILE A 344 57.89 1.18 26.20
CA ILE A 344 56.90 1.03 27.28
C ILE A 344 57.21 -0.22 28.11
N LYS A 345 57.53 -1.36 27.47
CA LYS A 345 57.81 -2.62 28.16
C LYS A 345 59.15 -2.57 28.91
N ALA A 346 60.19 -1.94 28.37
CA ALA A 346 61.47 -1.73 29.06
C ALA A 346 61.34 -0.72 30.21
N PHE A 347 60.45 0.27 30.10
CA PHE A 347 60.14 1.19 31.18
C PHE A 347 59.35 0.48 32.30
N LEU A 348 58.33 -0.31 31.95
CA LEU A 348 57.55 -1.11 32.91
C LEU A 348 58.38 -2.22 33.59
N GLN A 349 59.34 -2.83 32.90
CA GLN A 349 60.22 -3.86 33.47
C GLN A 349 61.31 -3.32 34.40
N LYS A 350 61.61 -2.01 34.36
CA LYS A 350 62.60 -1.36 35.23
C LYS A 350 62.00 -0.81 36.53
N LEU A 351 60.68 -0.93 36.72
CA LEU A 351 59.99 -0.37 37.88
C LEU A 351 59.84 -1.43 38.99
N PRO A 352 60.23 -1.11 40.24
CA PRO A 352 60.05 -2.03 41.38
C PRO A 352 58.56 -2.27 41.68
N ASP A 353 58.21 -3.50 42.08
CA ASP A 353 56.82 -3.93 42.37
C ASP A 353 56.07 -3.02 43.35
N ALA A 354 56.78 -2.31 44.23
CA ALA A 354 56.23 -1.36 45.18
C ALA A 354 55.68 -0.06 44.57
N HIS A 355 55.99 0.23 43.30
CA HIS A 355 55.62 1.49 42.63
C HIS A 355 54.53 1.36 41.54
N LEU A 356 54.08 0.13 41.23
CA LEU A 356 53.00 -0.10 40.26
C LEU A 356 51.68 0.58 40.66
N GLY A 357 51.39 0.68 41.97
CA GLY A 357 50.21 1.40 42.46
C GLY A 357 50.27 2.91 42.29
N ALA A 358 51.41 3.52 42.66
CA ALA A 358 51.61 4.98 42.58
C ALA A 358 51.82 5.48 41.13
N MET A 359 52.28 4.62 40.22
CA MET A 359 52.39 4.97 38.81
C MET A 359 51.13 4.72 38.00
N ALA A 360 50.23 3.81 38.42
CA ALA A 360 48.88 3.76 37.86
C ALA A 360 48.18 5.12 38.04
N GLU A 361 48.37 5.77 39.19
CA GLU A 361 47.92 7.14 39.47
C GLU A 361 48.62 8.22 38.63
N GLN A 362 49.88 8.05 38.24
CA GLN A 362 50.57 9.04 37.39
C GLN A 362 50.28 8.85 35.89
N LEU A 363 50.16 7.61 35.42
CA LEU A 363 49.69 7.29 34.06
C LEU A 363 48.23 7.72 33.85
N TRP A 364 47.42 7.66 34.90
CA TRP A 364 46.06 8.22 34.96
C TRP A 364 46.00 9.72 34.67
N PHE A 365 47.00 10.47 35.18
CA PHE A 365 47.10 11.91 35.00
C PHE A 365 47.71 12.32 33.64
N LEU A 366 48.57 11.50 33.05
CA LEU A 366 49.35 11.87 31.85
C LEU A 366 48.74 11.45 30.51
N MET A 367 47.73 10.56 30.47
CA MET A 367 47.07 10.21 29.21
C MET A 367 45.96 11.22 28.84
N PRO A 368 45.97 11.80 27.62
CA PRO A 368 44.94 12.73 27.14
C PRO A 368 43.74 11.94 26.62
N ILE A 369 43.16 11.13 27.50
CA ILE A 369 42.05 10.24 27.19
C ILE A 369 40.76 10.86 27.73
N ASN A 370 39.66 10.68 27.01
CA ASN A 370 38.32 11.13 27.39
C ASN A 370 37.98 10.66 28.84
N PRO A 371 37.41 11.51 29.72
CA PRO A 371 37.07 11.14 31.09
C PRO A 371 36.25 9.83 31.22
N VAL A 372 35.45 9.47 30.22
CA VAL A 372 34.69 8.20 30.20
C VAL A 372 35.61 6.97 30.03
N GLU A 373 36.63 7.06 29.20
CA GLU A 373 37.63 6.01 29.03
C GLU A 373 38.60 5.95 30.21
N LYS A 374 38.90 7.09 30.87
CA LYS A 374 39.60 7.10 32.16
C LYS A 374 38.82 6.32 33.21
N ILE A 375 37.51 6.59 33.36
CA ILE A 375 36.62 5.87 34.27
C ILE A 375 36.57 4.37 33.92
N SER A 376 36.54 4.01 32.64
CA SER A 376 36.60 2.61 32.17
C SER A 376 37.89 1.91 32.59
N VAL A 377 39.05 2.53 32.40
CA VAL A 377 40.36 1.97 32.82
C VAL A 377 40.43 1.85 34.35
N GLY A 378 39.85 2.80 35.08
CA GLY A 378 39.78 2.76 36.55
C GLY A 378 38.92 1.62 37.05
N LEU A 379 37.73 1.46 36.46
CA LEU A 379 36.82 0.35 36.73
C LEU A 379 37.42 -1.00 36.34
N HIS A 380 38.18 -1.07 35.25
CA HIS A 380 38.84 -2.30 34.83
C HIS A 380 39.98 -2.70 35.78
N THR A 381 40.69 -1.72 36.34
CA THR A 381 41.69 -1.91 37.41
C THR A 381 41.00 -2.27 38.74
N PHE A 382 39.83 -1.69 39.01
CA PHE A 382 38.96 -1.95 40.16
C PHE A 382 38.45 -3.40 40.20
N CYS A 383 38.09 -3.97 39.06
CA CYS A 383 37.64 -5.37 38.95
C CYS A 383 38.75 -6.42 39.17
N LEU A 384 40.03 -6.01 39.16
CA LEU A 384 41.17 -6.93 39.25
C LEU A 384 41.85 -6.94 40.64
N THR A 385 41.45 -6.07 41.58
CA THR A 385 42.02 -6.01 42.94
C THR A 385 41.10 -6.68 43.99
N PRO A 386 41.53 -7.79 44.64
CA PRO A 386 40.69 -8.52 45.60
C PRO A 386 40.67 -7.93 47.03
N ASP A 387 41.42 -6.86 47.31
CA ASP A 387 41.59 -6.30 48.66
C ASP A 387 40.61 -5.17 48.96
N LYS A 388 39.74 -5.43 49.95
CA LYS A 388 38.66 -4.55 50.42
C LYS A 388 39.16 -3.23 51.01
N GLN A 389 40.32 -3.18 51.64
CA GLN A 389 40.84 -1.93 52.21
C GLN A 389 41.44 -1.02 51.13
N LYS A 390 42.09 -1.60 50.11
CA LYS A 390 42.55 -0.86 48.93
C LYS A 390 41.40 -0.33 48.09
N MET A 391 40.31 -1.10 47.95
CA MET A 391 39.08 -0.61 47.31
C MET A 391 38.50 0.61 48.02
N LEU A 392 38.44 0.59 49.36
CA LEU A 392 37.89 1.71 50.13
C LEU A 392 38.81 2.95 50.10
N ALA A 393 40.11 2.74 49.98
CA ALA A 393 41.09 3.81 49.77
C ALA A 393 40.92 4.44 48.39
N ILE A 394 40.83 3.66 47.31
CA ILE A 394 40.62 4.15 45.93
C ILE A 394 39.32 4.95 45.80
N VAL A 395 38.23 4.50 46.43
CA VAL A 395 36.95 5.23 46.43
C VAL A 395 37.06 6.54 47.23
N LYS A 396 37.77 6.55 48.37
CA LYS A 396 38.01 7.76 49.16
C LYS A 396 38.94 8.74 48.44
N GLU A 397 39.95 8.26 47.73
CA GLU A 397 40.86 9.05 46.90
C GLU A 397 40.10 9.68 45.74
N LEU A 398 39.26 8.90 45.02
CA LEU A 398 38.35 9.41 43.99
C LEU A 398 37.44 10.51 44.54
N LEU A 399 36.79 10.28 45.69
CA LEU A 399 35.94 11.28 46.35
C LEU A 399 36.72 12.55 46.77
N ASN A 400 37.95 12.41 47.26
CA ASN A 400 38.79 13.54 47.65
C ASN A 400 39.31 14.32 46.43
N THR A 401 39.68 13.64 45.35
CA THR A 401 40.13 14.28 44.10
C THR A 401 38.99 15.04 43.44
N LEU A 402 37.76 14.55 43.62
CA LEU A 402 36.53 15.16 43.14
C LEU A 402 36.00 16.26 44.07
N SER A 403 36.55 16.43 45.28
CA SER A 403 36.14 17.48 46.24
C SER A 403 36.83 18.84 46.03
N VAL A 404 37.70 18.95 45.03
CA VAL A 404 38.34 20.21 44.62
C VAL A 404 37.51 20.85 43.50
N ASN A 405 36.43 21.51 43.88
CA ASN A 405 35.49 22.29 43.04
C ASN A 405 34.98 21.58 41.75
N PRO A 406 34.25 20.46 41.89
CA PRO A 406 33.45 19.94 40.80
C PRO A 406 32.28 20.91 40.53
N SER A 407 31.83 21.02 39.28
CA SER A 407 30.54 21.65 39.03
C SER A 407 29.45 20.80 39.70
N LYS A 408 28.33 21.41 40.14
CA LYS A 408 27.24 20.64 40.77
C LYS A 408 26.67 19.53 39.85
N GLU A 409 26.88 19.64 38.54
CA GLU A 409 26.53 18.61 37.55
C GLU A 409 27.44 17.38 37.63
N ASP A 410 28.74 17.58 37.87
CA ASP A 410 29.71 16.50 38.01
C ASP A 410 29.46 15.72 39.31
N GLU A 411 29.18 16.42 40.42
CA GLU A 411 28.81 15.79 41.70
C GLU A 411 27.61 14.85 41.54
N SER A 412 26.55 15.28 40.84
CA SER A 412 25.35 14.47 40.64
C SER A 412 25.62 13.19 39.82
N ALA A 413 26.41 13.28 38.75
CA ALA A 413 26.80 12.13 37.94
C ALA A 413 27.68 11.14 38.73
N ILE A 414 28.56 11.66 39.57
CA ILE A 414 29.48 10.88 40.42
C ILE A 414 28.72 10.13 41.51
N TYR A 415 27.75 10.77 42.19
CA TYR A 415 26.91 10.10 43.18
C TYR A 415 25.99 9.05 42.54
N GLY A 416 25.52 9.28 41.30
CA GLY A 416 24.80 8.27 40.51
C GLY A 416 25.66 7.03 40.21
N LEU A 417 26.92 7.22 39.80
CA LEU A 417 27.87 6.13 39.56
C LEU A 417 28.24 5.38 40.85
N LEU A 418 28.42 6.08 41.97
CA LEU A 418 28.67 5.44 43.27
C LEU A 418 27.46 4.62 43.75
N ALA A 419 26.24 5.13 43.57
CA ALA A 419 25.02 4.38 43.89
C ALA A 419 24.93 3.08 43.07
N ILE A 420 25.30 3.11 41.79
CA ILE A 420 25.37 1.94 40.90
C ILE A 420 26.42 0.92 41.39
N ILE A 421 27.60 1.39 41.78
CA ILE A 421 28.69 0.54 42.30
C ILE A 421 28.30 -0.11 43.63
N PHE A 422 27.72 0.64 44.57
CA PHE A 422 27.27 0.09 45.87
C PHE A 422 26.08 -0.86 45.75
N TYR A 423 25.17 -0.60 44.79
CA TYR A 423 24.04 -1.49 44.49
C TYR A 423 24.52 -2.85 43.94
N SER A 424 25.55 -2.83 43.08
CA SER A 424 26.16 -4.02 42.49
C SER A 424 26.79 -4.96 43.54
N TYR A 425 27.19 -4.43 44.70
CA TYR A 425 27.78 -5.17 45.83
C TYR A 425 26.77 -5.53 46.96
N ARG A 426 25.46 -5.54 46.67
CA ARG A 426 24.38 -6.00 47.58
C ARG A 426 24.26 -5.23 48.91
N LYS A 427 24.53 -3.93 48.94
CA LYS A 427 24.14 -3.05 50.07
C LYS A 427 23.03 -2.07 49.67
N PRO A 428 21.75 -2.52 49.64
CA PRO A 428 20.64 -1.76 49.04
C PRO A 428 20.17 -0.53 49.83
N LEU A 429 20.48 -0.44 51.13
CA LEU A 429 20.05 0.71 51.96
C LEU A 429 20.88 1.96 51.69
N LEU A 430 22.20 1.81 51.51
CA LEU A 430 23.10 2.92 51.18
C LEU A 430 22.81 3.50 49.79
N SER A 431 22.49 2.66 48.80
CA SER A 431 22.20 3.14 47.43
C SER A 431 20.96 4.04 47.36
N VAL A 432 19.98 3.89 48.25
CA VAL A 432 18.77 4.72 48.26
C VAL A 432 19.07 6.09 48.86
N GLU A 433 19.80 6.16 49.98
CA GLU A 433 20.19 7.43 50.60
C GLU A 433 21.05 8.30 49.67
N TYR A 434 21.97 7.69 48.90
CA TYR A 434 22.78 8.43 47.93
C TYR A 434 21.98 8.85 46.68
N LEU A 435 20.92 8.12 46.31
CA LEU A 435 20.01 8.52 45.24
C LEU A 435 19.13 9.70 45.68
N ASP A 436 18.59 9.67 46.90
CA ASP A 436 17.80 10.77 47.47
C ASP A 436 18.66 12.03 47.66
N TYR A 437 19.94 11.86 48.01
CA TYR A 437 20.88 12.99 48.12
C TYR A 437 21.24 13.58 46.75
N ALA A 438 21.47 12.73 45.74
CA ALA A 438 21.69 13.16 44.36
C ALA A 438 20.46 13.88 43.77
N GLU A 439 19.25 13.46 44.15
CA GLU A 439 17.98 14.14 43.83
C GLU A 439 17.91 15.54 44.48
N SER A 440 18.28 15.67 45.76
CA SER A 440 18.28 16.97 46.46
C SER A 440 19.23 18.01 45.84
N LEU A 441 20.35 17.54 45.27
CA LEU A 441 21.33 18.39 44.59
C LEU A 441 20.91 18.76 43.16
N ALA A 442 20.10 17.92 42.51
CA ALA A 442 19.62 18.14 41.14
C ALA A 442 18.46 19.15 41.03
N GLN A 443 17.75 19.44 42.14
CA GLN A 443 16.58 20.34 42.19
C GLN A 443 16.86 21.84 41.91
N GLY A 444 18.02 22.21 41.38
CA GLY A 444 18.37 23.60 41.10
C GLY A 444 19.28 23.85 39.88
N LEU A 445 19.44 22.88 38.97
CA LEU A 445 20.33 23.01 37.80
C LEU A 445 19.56 23.05 36.46
N PRO A 446 19.98 23.86 35.48
CA PRO A 446 19.18 24.07 34.26
C PRO A 446 19.31 22.99 33.19
N HIS A 447 20.20 21.98 33.32
CA HIS A 447 20.42 21.01 32.24
C HIS A 447 20.47 19.55 32.72
N THR A 448 19.34 18.87 32.53
CA THR A 448 19.00 17.47 32.87
C THR A 448 19.48 16.43 31.85
N LEU A 449 20.34 16.77 30.88
CA LEU A 449 20.65 15.90 29.74
C LEU A 449 21.57 14.71 30.08
N ARG A 450 22.56 14.88 30.97
CA ARG A 450 23.57 13.82 31.25
C ARG A 450 23.10 12.75 32.23
N LEU A 451 22.23 13.07 33.18
CA LEU A 451 21.61 12.06 34.06
C LEU A 451 20.69 11.12 33.25
N LYS A 452 20.08 11.66 32.19
CA LYS A 452 19.18 10.97 31.26
C LYS A 452 19.92 9.89 30.46
N GLU A 453 21.10 10.19 29.93
CA GLU A 453 21.93 9.21 29.21
C GLU A 453 22.44 8.09 30.12
N LEU A 454 22.81 8.41 31.37
CA LEU A 454 23.29 7.44 32.36
C LEU A 454 22.17 6.48 32.80
N LEU A 455 20.96 6.99 33.02
CA LEU A 455 19.77 6.18 33.35
C LEU A 455 19.28 5.33 32.17
N VAL A 456 19.36 5.85 30.94
CA VAL A 456 19.03 5.09 29.71
C VAL A 456 20.05 3.97 29.48
N THR A 457 21.34 4.23 29.71
CA THR A 457 22.39 3.20 29.63
C THR A 457 22.19 2.11 30.70
N PHE A 458 21.77 2.50 31.91
CA PHE A 458 21.42 1.57 32.99
C PHE A 458 20.17 0.72 32.67
N SER A 459 19.19 1.29 31.96
CA SER A 459 17.98 0.56 31.52
C SER A 459 18.27 -0.46 30.40
N ARG A 460 19.29 -0.21 29.56
CA ARG A 460 19.69 -1.09 28.46
C ARG A 460 20.57 -2.27 28.91
N GLN A 461 21.34 -2.14 30.00
CA GLN A 461 22.08 -3.27 30.57
C GLN A 461 21.16 -4.16 31.42
N ARG A 462 20.80 -5.32 30.86
CA ARG A 462 19.82 -6.29 31.38
C ARG A 462 20.28 -6.97 32.68
N LEU A 463 20.22 -6.28 33.82
CA LEU A 463 20.38 -6.90 35.14
C LEU A 463 19.03 -7.47 35.62
N SER A 464 19.00 -8.78 35.91
CA SER A 464 17.82 -9.46 36.42
C SER A 464 17.47 -8.98 37.84
N LEU A 465 16.67 -7.93 37.93
CA LEU A 465 16.16 -7.41 39.19
C LEU A 465 15.21 -8.43 39.85
N LYS A 466 15.48 -8.83 41.10
CA LYS A 466 14.48 -9.53 41.93
C LYS A 466 13.32 -8.56 42.23
N THR A 467 12.10 -9.09 42.23
CA THR A 467 10.81 -8.36 42.23
C THR A 467 10.67 -7.28 43.31
N ASN A 468 11.31 -7.45 44.47
CA ASN A 468 11.08 -6.57 45.62
C ASN A 468 11.88 -5.26 45.58
N ALA A 469 12.85 -5.11 44.67
CA ALA A 469 13.64 -3.88 44.53
C ALA A 469 13.19 -2.97 43.37
N LYS A 470 12.25 -3.42 42.52
CA LYS A 470 11.79 -2.67 41.34
C LYS A 470 10.92 -1.46 41.70
N LYS A 471 10.06 -1.61 42.72
CA LYS A 471 9.06 -0.61 43.11
C LYS A 471 9.67 0.71 43.62
N PRO A 472 10.61 0.71 44.59
CA PRO A 472 11.19 1.97 45.09
C PRO A 472 12.03 2.70 44.03
N VAL A 473 12.75 1.97 43.16
CA VAL A 473 13.55 2.57 42.07
C VAL A 473 12.65 3.26 41.04
N LEU A 474 11.56 2.60 40.63
CA LEU A 474 10.58 3.20 39.71
C LEU A 474 9.84 4.39 40.33
N GLN A 475 9.58 4.35 41.64
CA GLN A 475 8.96 5.47 42.36
C GLN A 475 9.90 6.68 42.48
N GLY A 476 11.21 6.48 42.69
CA GLY A 476 12.21 7.55 42.66
C GLY A 476 12.32 8.19 41.28
N VAL A 477 12.44 7.38 40.21
CA VAL A 477 12.53 7.87 38.82
C VAL A 477 11.26 8.62 38.39
N SER A 478 10.08 8.13 38.80
CA SER A 478 8.80 8.80 38.49
C SER A 478 8.66 10.15 39.19
N ARG A 479 9.16 10.29 40.43
CA ARG A 479 9.15 11.58 41.17
C ARG A 479 10.16 12.57 40.59
N LEU A 480 11.32 12.07 40.15
CA LEU A 480 12.34 12.88 39.49
C LEU A 480 11.81 13.48 38.18
N LEU A 481 11.08 12.70 37.38
CA LEU A 481 10.48 13.18 36.12
C LEU A 481 9.37 14.22 36.36
N ALA A 482 8.57 14.05 37.42
CA ALA A 482 7.48 14.96 37.77
C ALA A 482 7.93 16.35 38.25
N THR A 483 9.19 16.50 38.67
CA THR A 483 9.74 17.78 39.20
C THR A 483 10.57 18.55 38.17
N THR A 484 10.74 18.01 36.96
CA THR A 484 11.53 18.65 35.88
C THR A 484 10.68 19.46 34.91
N THR A 485 11.13 20.64 34.49
CA THR A 485 10.51 21.51 33.47
C THR A 485 10.81 21.04 32.04
N LEU A 486 10.71 19.73 31.79
CA LEU A 486 11.01 19.16 30.48
C LEU A 486 9.85 19.36 29.48
N PRO A 487 10.15 19.53 28.17
CA PRO A 487 9.13 19.49 27.12
C PRO A 487 8.38 18.15 27.14
N ILE A 488 7.07 18.19 26.93
CA ILE A 488 6.15 17.04 27.01
C ILE A 488 6.62 15.86 26.13
N GLU A 489 7.18 16.15 24.95
CA GLU A 489 7.66 15.10 24.04
C GLU A 489 8.81 14.28 24.66
N GLN A 490 9.65 14.92 25.47
CA GLN A 490 10.81 14.27 26.11
C GLN A 490 10.44 13.47 27.36
N VAL A 491 9.37 13.86 28.05
CA VAL A 491 8.79 13.11 29.18
C VAL A 491 8.09 11.85 28.67
N ALA A 492 7.34 11.97 27.56
CA ALA A 492 6.66 10.85 26.91
C ALA A 492 7.64 9.79 26.38
N GLU A 493 8.71 10.20 25.70
CA GLU A 493 9.77 9.29 25.20
C GLU A 493 10.48 8.54 26.35
N SER A 494 10.74 9.23 27.46
CA SER A 494 11.43 8.65 28.62
C SER A 494 10.53 7.66 29.38
N LEU A 495 9.24 7.98 29.54
CA LEU A 495 8.24 7.07 30.13
C LEU A 495 7.99 5.84 29.26
N ARG A 496 7.98 6.02 27.93
CA ARG A 496 7.89 4.92 26.94
C ARG A 496 9.07 3.96 27.03
N LEU A 497 10.28 4.47 27.28
CA LEU A 497 11.50 3.66 27.46
C LEU A 497 11.56 2.98 28.85
N LEU A 498 10.98 3.59 29.89
CA LEU A 498 11.00 3.08 31.27
C LEU A 498 9.91 2.03 31.56
N LEU A 499 8.82 2.00 30.79
CA LEU A 499 7.73 1.04 30.94
C LEU A 499 7.93 -0.14 29.97
N PRO A 500 8.25 -1.35 30.47
CA PRO A 500 8.30 -2.51 29.61
C PRO A 500 6.91 -2.81 29.04
N THR A 501 6.85 -3.22 27.77
CA THR A 501 5.66 -3.65 26.99
C THR A 501 4.84 -4.79 27.61
N HIS A 502 5.18 -5.24 28.83
CA HIS A 502 4.47 -6.30 29.57
C HIS A 502 3.89 -5.86 30.93
N MET A 503 3.86 -4.57 31.26
CA MET A 503 3.26 -4.08 32.52
C MET A 503 1.73 -4.24 32.61
N HIS A 504 1.01 -4.36 31.47
CA HIS A 504 -0.45 -4.52 31.47
C HIS A 504 -0.96 -5.78 32.22
N LYS A 505 -0.09 -6.79 32.43
CA LYS A 505 -0.50 -8.04 33.08
C LYS A 505 -0.26 -8.10 34.60
N LYS A 506 0.47 -7.15 35.23
CA LYS A 506 0.88 -7.33 36.65
C LYS A 506 0.72 -6.16 37.63
N ALA A 507 0.38 -4.94 37.20
CA ALA A 507 0.06 -3.85 38.14
C ALA A 507 -0.87 -2.77 37.54
N PRO A 508 -2.21 -3.00 37.52
CA PRO A 508 -3.17 -2.08 36.88
C PRO A 508 -3.28 -0.70 37.53
N SER A 509 -2.94 -0.56 38.81
CA SER A 509 -3.10 0.70 39.56
C SER A 509 -2.13 1.80 39.12
N LEU A 510 -0.92 1.43 38.70
CA LEU A 510 0.12 2.37 38.23
C LEU A 510 -0.20 2.97 36.85
N TYR A 511 -0.93 2.23 36.02
CA TYR A 511 -1.42 2.72 34.72
C TYR A 511 -2.58 3.70 34.90
N LEU A 512 -3.43 3.49 35.91
CA LEU A 512 -4.55 4.37 36.23
C LEU A 512 -4.06 5.72 36.79
N GLU A 513 -3.09 5.71 37.72
CA GLU A 513 -2.49 6.94 38.28
C GLU A 513 -1.77 7.79 37.23
N ALA A 514 -1.03 7.17 36.29
CA ALA A 514 -0.36 7.91 35.21
C ALA A 514 -1.34 8.56 34.24
N ARG A 515 -2.49 7.91 34.01
CA ARG A 515 -3.57 8.40 33.16
C ARG A 515 -4.35 9.54 33.79
N GLU A 516 -4.60 9.50 35.11
CA GLU A 516 -5.27 10.59 35.83
C GLU A 516 -4.39 11.86 35.91
N LEU A 517 -3.08 11.69 36.13
CA LEU A 517 -2.11 12.80 36.11
C LEU A 517 -1.99 13.52 34.76
N LEU A 518 -2.13 12.78 33.65
CA LEU A 518 -2.15 13.35 32.30
C LEU A 518 -3.46 14.12 32.01
N CYS A 519 -4.59 13.65 32.55
CA CYS A 519 -5.87 14.34 32.42
C CYS A 519 -5.91 15.67 33.19
N ASP A 520 -5.34 15.71 34.39
CA ASP A 520 -5.30 16.92 35.21
C ASP A 520 -4.37 18.00 34.62
N PHE A 521 -3.30 17.60 33.94
CA PHE A 521 -2.35 18.53 33.29
C PHE A 521 -2.93 19.20 32.03
N CYS A 522 -3.90 18.58 31.36
CA CYS A 522 -4.51 19.10 30.13
C CYS A 522 -5.56 20.21 30.38
N MET A 523 -5.92 20.49 31.63
CA MET A 523 -7.03 21.39 31.96
C MET A 523 -6.67 22.88 32.12
N ASN A 524 -5.42 23.31 31.86
CA ASN A 524 -4.99 24.73 31.75
C ASN A 524 -3.56 24.79 31.17
N PRO A 525 -3.11 25.72 30.26
CA PRO A 525 -3.73 26.92 29.66
C PRO A 525 -3.46 27.16 28.13
N SER A 526 -4.05 28.26 27.61
CA SER A 526 -3.82 29.07 26.38
C SER A 526 -3.80 28.44 24.95
N ARG A 527 -4.63 29.07 24.09
CA ARG A 527 -5.09 28.64 22.75
C ARG A 527 -4.00 28.47 21.69
N ASN A 528 -2.88 29.20 21.78
CA ASN A 528 -1.83 29.18 20.75
C ASN A 528 -0.77 28.10 21.01
N THR A 529 -0.57 27.69 22.27
CA THR A 529 0.34 26.59 22.63
C THR A 529 -0.27 25.24 22.28
N LEU A 530 -1.60 25.11 22.38
CA LEU A 530 -2.37 23.91 22.02
C LEU A 530 -2.32 23.59 20.51
N LEU A 531 -2.37 24.60 19.65
CA LEU A 531 -2.27 24.41 18.20
C LEU A 531 -0.85 23.97 17.78
N ALA A 532 0.19 24.58 18.36
CA ALA A 532 1.57 24.21 18.07
C ALA A 532 1.96 22.83 18.65
N ALA A 533 1.39 22.45 19.80
CA ALA A 533 1.61 21.13 20.40
C ALA A 533 0.83 20.03 19.66
N ALA A 534 -0.40 20.31 19.21
CA ALA A 534 -1.21 19.38 18.43
C ALA A 534 -0.57 19.07 17.07
N ASP A 535 -0.05 20.08 16.36
CA ASP A 535 0.63 19.88 15.06
C ASP A 535 1.96 19.11 15.21
N ARG A 536 2.68 19.27 16.32
CA ARG A 536 3.91 18.51 16.61
C ARG A 536 3.63 17.08 17.06
N LEU A 537 2.56 16.86 17.84
CA LEU A 537 2.07 15.52 18.18
C LEU A 537 1.57 14.77 16.93
N LEU A 538 0.93 15.47 16.00
CA LEU A 538 0.45 14.93 14.72
C LEU A 538 1.59 14.41 13.85
N MET A 539 2.70 15.14 13.76
CA MET A 539 3.89 14.70 13.01
C MET A 539 4.60 13.50 13.68
N ALA A 540 4.54 13.39 15.01
CA ALA A 540 5.18 12.29 15.74
C ALA A 540 4.36 10.99 15.75
N LEU A 541 3.02 11.08 15.71
CA LEU A 541 2.12 9.92 15.83
C LEU A 541 1.67 9.33 14.49
N ALA A 542 1.96 9.98 13.36
CA ALA A 542 1.61 9.51 12.01
C ALA A 542 2.38 8.25 11.54
N SER A 543 3.06 7.52 12.43
CA SER A 543 3.83 6.32 12.06
C SER A 543 3.33 4.98 12.61
N GLN A 544 2.36 4.86 13.54
CA GLN A 544 1.76 3.56 13.90
C GLN A 544 0.33 3.63 14.50
N GLU A 545 -0.50 2.64 14.13
CA GLU A 545 -1.70 1.99 14.75
C GLU A 545 -2.70 2.74 15.68
N GLN A 546 -2.56 4.04 16.00
CA GLN A 546 -3.50 4.76 16.89
C GLN A 546 -4.06 6.06 16.29
N ALA A 547 -3.97 6.21 14.96
CA ALA A 547 -4.40 7.42 14.26
C ALA A 547 -5.91 7.71 14.42
N GLY A 548 -6.76 6.67 14.47
CA GLY A 548 -8.21 6.83 14.65
C GLY A 548 -8.56 7.50 15.98
N GLU A 549 -7.97 7.02 17.07
CA GLU A 549 -8.14 7.53 18.44
C GLU A 549 -7.78 9.03 18.58
N VAL A 550 -6.70 9.45 17.89
CA VAL A 550 -6.23 10.84 17.87
C VAL A 550 -7.18 11.74 17.08
N TYR A 551 -7.69 11.27 15.94
CA TYR A 551 -8.67 12.03 15.15
C TYR A 551 -10.02 12.19 15.87
N VAL A 552 -10.43 11.22 16.69
CA VAL A 552 -11.62 11.35 17.57
C VAL A 552 -11.40 12.42 18.64
N LEU A 553 -10.23 12.46 19.28
CA LEU A 553 -9.88 13.48 20.29
C LEU A 553 -9.84 14.89 19.69
N LEU A 554 -9.27 15.04 18.49
CA LEU A 554 -9.25 16.31 17.76
C LEU A 554 -10.66 16.76 17.36
N SER A 555 -11.51 15.84 16.91
CA SER A 555 -12.92 16.14 16.64
C SER A 555 -13.64 16.68 17.89
N ALA A 556 -13.47 16.02 19.03
CA ALA A 556 -14.05 16.46 20.31
C ALA A 556 -13.52 17.85 20.74
N MET A 557 -12.22 18.11 20.55
CA MET A 557 -11.61 19.41 20.84
C MET A 557 -12.16 20.53 19.95
N PHE A 558 -12.21 20.35 18.62
CA PHE A 558 -12.75 21.35 17.71
C PHE A 558 -14.24 21.61 17.93
N PHE A 559 -14.97 20.57 18.33
CA PHE A 559 -16.37 20.69 18.74
C PHE A 559 -16.51 21.55 20.00
N ALA A 560 -15.70 21.30 21.04
CA ALA A 560 -15.67 22.11 22.26
C ALA A 560 -15.26 23.58 22.00
N MET A 561 -14.46 23.81 20.95
CA MET A 561 -14.05 25.14 20.49
C MET A 561 -15.07 25.84 19.58
N GLY A 562 -16.25 25.24 19.34
CA GLY A 562 -17.31 25.83 18.52
C GLY A 562 -17.05 25.78 17.00
N LYS A 563 -16.20 24.87 16.52
CA LYS A 563 -15.91 24.65 15.10
C LYS A 563 -16.45 23.29 14.61
N PRO A 564 -17.77 23.17 14.39
CA PRO A 564 -18.42 21.88 14.16
C PRO A 564 -18.05 21.24 12.81
N LEU A 565 -17.76 22.03 11.77
CA LEU A 565 -17.38 21.49 10.45
C LEU A 565 -16.02 20.79 10.47
N LEU A 566 -15.02 21.42 11.10
CA LEU A 566 -13.71 20.80 11.34
C LEU A 566 -13.83 19.59 12.25
N ALA A 567 -14.65 19.68 13.30
CA ALA A 567 -14.92 18.52 14.14
C ALA A 567 -15.49 17.34 13.34
N GLN A 568 -16.42 17.61 12.42
CA GLN A 568 -17.05 16.59 11.59
C GLN A 568 -16.08 16.00 10.55
N GLU A 569 -15.24 16.83 9.94
CA GLU A 569 -14.23 16.40 8.97
C GLU A 569 -13.20 15.45 9.61
N TYR A 570 -12.68 15.82 10.78
CA TYR A 570 -11.74 15.00 11.52
C TYR A 570 -12.38 13.72 12.09
N LEU A 571 -13.67 13.75 12.43
CA LEU A 571 -14.42 12.55 12.80
C LEU A 571 -14.59 11.60 11.61
N GLY A 572 -14.76 12.14 10.40
CA GLY A 572 -14.82 11.35 9.16
C GLY A 572 -13.50 10.62 8.89
N PHE A 573 -12.36 11.28 9.12
CA PHE A 573 -11.05 10.63 9.03
C PHE A 573 -10.88 9.54 10.09
N ALA A 574 -11.34 9.76 11.32
CA ALA A 574 -11.34 8.73 12.35
C ALA A 574 -12.17 7.49 11.95
N GLN A 575 -13.36 7.71 11.38
CA GLN A 575 -14.24 6.63 10.93
C GLN A 575 -13.67 5.83 9.76
N ALA A 576 -12.97 6.50 8.84
CA ALA A 576 -12.34 5.85 7.70
C ALA A 576 -11.20 4.92 8.14
N LEU A 577 -10.48 5.30 9.20
CA LEU A 577 -9.36 4.53 9.73
C LEU A 577 -9.81 3.41 10.69
N GLU A 578 -10.76 3.69 11.59
CA GLU A 578 -11.24 2.72 12.59
C GLU A 578 -12.77 2.80 12.80
N PRO A 579 -13.56 2.11 11.95
CA PRO A 579 -15.02 2.27 11.89
C PRO A 579 -15.79 1.76 13.12
N ASN A 580 -15.13 1.07 14.08
CA ASN A 580 -15.77 0.41 15.22
C ASN A 580 -15.47 1.04 16.60
N MET A 581 -14.88 2.23 16.69
CA MET A 581 -14.66 2.88 18.00
C MET A 581 -15.98 3.30 18.67
N GLU A 582 -16.28 2.73 19.85
CA GLU A 582 -17.45 3.09 20.67
C GLU A 582 -17.51 4.59 21.00
N THR A 583 -16.35 5.25 21.13
CA THR A 583 -16.20 6.69 21.38
C THR A 583 -16.68 7.54 20.19
N THR A 584 -16.48 7.07 18.97
CA THR A 584 -16.95 7.70 17.72
C THR A 584 -18.47 7.67 17.65
N HIS A 585 -19.08 6.55 18.05
CA HIS A 585 -20.53 6.43 18.13
C HIS A 585 -21.13 7.33 19.23
N TYR A 586 -20.47 7.47 20.38
CA TYR A 586 -20.89 8.36 21.47
C TYR A 586 -20.85 9.84 21.06
N ILE A 587 -19.80 10.27 20.36
CA ILE A 587 -19.67 11.65 19.85
C ILE A 587 -20.71 11.91 18.74
N LEU A 588 -20.92 10.98 17.81
CA LEU A 588 -21.98 11.08 16.79
C LEU A 588 -23.37 11.17 17.40
N GLN A 589 -23.64 10.41 18.47
CA GLN A 589 -24.92 10.47 19.17
C GLN A 589 -25.14 11.87 19.79
N ARG A 590 -24.11 12.50 20.37
CA ARG A 590 -24.22 13.89 20.86
C ARG A 590 -24.28 14.95 19.77
N VAL A 591 -23.55 14.79 18.66
CA VAL A 591 -23.58 15.73 17.52
C VAL A 591 -24.94 15.67 16.81
N SER A 592 -25.53 14.47 16.68
CA SER A 592 -26.86 14.25 16.07
C SER A 592 -28.03 14.84 16.88
N HIS A 593 -27.83 15.16 18.16
CA HIS A 593 -28.83 15.79 19.01
C HIS A 593 -28.83 17.34 18.97
N LEU A 594 -27.87 17.96 18.27
CA LEU A 594 -27.89 19.40 18.03
C LEU A 594 -28.76 19.71 16.79
N LYS A 595 -30.01 20.10 17.05
CA LYS A 595 -30.88 20.67 16.02
C LYS A 595 -30.27 21.96 15.47
N MET A 596 -29.71 21.89 14.26
CA MET A 596 -29.57 23.07 13.41
C MET A 596 -30.97 23.56 13.01
N PRO A 597 -31.24 24.88 12.98
CA PRO A 597 -32.53 25.40 12.56
C PRO A 597 -32.70 25.17 11.05
N GLN A 598 -33.64 24.30 10.68
CA GLN A 598 -34.08 24.15 9.29
C GLN A 598 -35.14 25.20 8.96
N ALA A 599 -34.90 25.93 7.88
CA ALA A 599 -35.84 26.86 7.29
C ALA A 599 -36.87 26.11 6.42
N GLY A 600 -38.15 26.21 6.81
CA GLY A 600 -39.27 26.51 5.91
C GLY A 600 -39.97 25.41 5.11
N ASN A 601 -41.18 25.05 5.58
CA ASN A 601 -42.49 24.98 4.87
C ASN A 601 -42.73 23.90 3.78
N LEU A 602 -43.87 23.20 3.64
CA LEU A 602 -45.29 23.41 3.99
C LEU A 602 -46.09 22.07 3.97
N ASN A 603 -47.15 21.98 4.80
CA ASN A 603 -48.43 21.22 4.68
C ASN A 603 -48.42 19.67 4.64
N SER A 604 -49.35 18.90 5.22
CA SER A 604 -50.55 19.16 6.05
C SER A 604 -51.15 17.83 6.58
N GLN A 605 -51.57 17.86 7.85
CA GLN A 605 -52.78 17.26 8.46
C GLN A 605 -52.98 15.74 8.74
N ALA A 606 -53.58 15.55 9.94
CA ALA A 606 -54.38 14.43 10.50
C ALA A 606 -53.60 13.16 10.93
N GLY A 607 -53.78 12.56 12.11
CA GLY A 607 -54.93 12.52 13.02
C GLY A 607 -54.59 11.90 14.39
N PHE A 608 -55.51 12.09 15.33
CA PHE A 608 -55.47 11.78 16.77
C PHE A 608 -55.44 10.29 17.16
N GLY A 609 -54.97 9.97 18.37
CA GLY A 609 -55.26 8.71 19.05
C GLY A 609 -54.59 8.53 20.43
N ASN A 610 -55.37 8.69 21.50
CA ASN A 610 -54.98 8.67 22.92
C ASN A 610 -54.49 7.32 23.48
N SER A 611 -53.71 7.40 24.57
CA SER A 611 -53.95 6.81 25.91
C SER A 611 -52.78 6.01 26.53
N THR A 612 -52.25 6.55 27.63
CA THR A 612 -51.59 5.86 28.76
C THR A 612 -52.67 5.41 29.77
N PRO A 613 -52.47 4.48 30.75
CA PRO A 613 -51.24 4.29 31.56
C PRO A 613 -50.93 2.85 32.06
N GLY A 614 -49.81 2.65 32.79
CA GLY A 614 -49.70 1.59 33.80
C GLY A 614 -48.35 0.87 34.00
N THR A 615 -47.52 1.41 34.90
CA THR A 615 -46.69 0.74 35.95
C THR A 615 -46.08 -0.69 35.79
N ALA A 616 -44.73 -0.70 35.88
CA ALA A 616 -43.87 -1.39 36.88
C ALA A 616 -43.28 -2.81 36.66
N LEU A 617 -41.98 -2.89 37.05
CA LEU A 617 -41.17 -4.00 37.60
C LEU A 617 -40.34 -4.93 36.68
N ALA A 618 -39.04 -4.59 36.60
CA ALA A 618 -37.81 -5.38 36.75
C ALA A 618 -37.77 -6.88 36.36
N THR A 619 -36.87 -7.24 35.43
CA THR A 619 -35.91 -8.37 35.54
C THR A 619 -34.74 -8.18 34.57
N GLY A 620 -33.55 -8.67 34.95
CA GLY A 620 -32.26 -8.34 34.33
C GLY A 620 -32.08 -8.79 32.88
N THR A 621 -31.33 -8.01 32.12
CA THR A 621 -30.94 -8.33 30.74
C THR A 621 -29.77 -9.32 30.71
N PRO A 622 -29.84 -10.40 29.91
CA PRO A 622 -28.68 -11.24 29.65
C PRO A 622 -27.65 -10.48 28.79
N LYS A 623 -26.36 -10.77 29.01
CA LYS A 623 -25.29 -10.31 28.11
C LYS A 623 -25.58 -10.83 26.69
N THR A 624 -25.97 -9.93 25.80
CA THR A 624 -26.12 -10.23 24.37
C THR A 624 -24.74 -10.39 23.77
N VAL A 625 -24.30 -11.63 23.56
CA VAL A 625 -23.12 -11.93 22.74
C VAL A 625 -23.50 -11.59 21.30
N ARG A 626 -22.92 -10.53 20.74
CA ARG A 626 -23.16 -10.14 19.34
C ARG A 626 -22.61 -11.22 18.41
N LYS A 627 -23.40 -11.60 17.40
CA LYS A 627 -22.96 -12.45 16.29
C LYS A 627 -21.75 -11.78 15.60
N PRO A 628 -20.62 -12.48 15.39
CA PRO A 628 -19.50 -11.92 14.65
C PRO A 628 -19.94 -11.57 13.23
N SER A 629 -19.49 -10.42 12.71
CA SER A 629 -19.94 -9.90 11.42
C SER A 629 -19.37 -10.74 10.27
N PRO A 630 -20.21 -11.32 9.38
CA PRO A 630 -19.75 -12.05 8.19
C PRO A 630 -18.95 -11.15 7.23
N THR A 631 -19.25 -9.86 7.21
CA THR A 631 -18.58 -8.85 6.36
C THR A 631 -17.12 -8.63 6.76
N ILE A 632 -16.79 -8.75 8.05
CA ILE A 632 -15.41 -8.65 8.55
C ILE A 632 -14.59 -9.85 8.06
N ALA A 633 -15.16 -11.04 8.05
CA ALA A 633 -14.49 -12.23 7.51
C ALA A 633 -14.16 -12.02 6.02
N MET A 634 -15.13 -11.57 5.22
CA MET A 634 -14.98 -11.38 3.77
C MET A 634 -13.90 -10.36 3.36
N ASN A 635 -13.78 -9.23 4.08
CA ASN A 635 -12.72 -8.24 3.85
C ASN A 635 -11.34 -8.70 4.33
N THR A 636 -11.30 -9.52 5.37
CA THR A 636 -10.06 -10.08 5.94
C THR A 636 -9.45 -11.17 5.05
N PHE A 637 -10.24 -11.80 4.17
CA PHE A 637 -9.79 -12.87 3.28
C PHE A 637 -9.15 -12.39 1.97
N LYS A 638 -9.44 -11.16 1.51
CA LYS A 638 -8.78 -10.57 0.32
C LYS A 638 -7.26 -10.43 0.48
N THR A 639 -6.77 -10.32 1.71
CA THR A 639 -5.35 -10.12 2.03
C THR A 639 -4.58 -11.44 2.26
N ALA A 640 -5.22 -12.61 2.25
CA ALA A 640 -4.62 -13.89 2.66
C ALA A 640 -4.31 -14.87 1.51
N GLU A 641 -4.48 -14.46 0.24
CA GLU A 641 -4.34 -15.34 -0.94
C GLU A 641 -2.95 -16.01 -1.09
N LEU A 642 -1.90 -15.48 -0.44
CA LEU A 642 -0.51 -15.91 -0.64
C LEU A 642 -0.03 -17.13 0.18
N ASN A 643 -0.81 -17.67 1.13
CA ASN A 643 -0.31 -18.75 2.04
C ASN A 643 -1.10 -20.08 2.01
N LEU A 644 -2.02 -20.25 1.07
CA LEU A 644 -3.08 -21.26 1.10
C LEU A 644 -2.61 -22.74 1.01
N VAL A 645 -1.51 -23.02 0.30
CA VAL A 645 -1.02 -24.41 0.11
C VAL A 645 -0.41 -24.99 1.39
N SER A 646 0.28 -24.17 2.20
CA SER A 646 0.91 -24.60 3.45
C SER A 646 -0.11 -24.88 4.57
N VAL A 647 -1.29 -24.26 4.46
CA VAL A 647 -2.39 -24.34 5.41
C VAL A 647 -3.22 -25.61 5.18
N ALA A 648 -3.52 -25.93 3.92
CA ALA A 648 -4.24 -27.15 3.53
C ALA A 648 -3.51 -28.44 3.96
N GLN A 649 -2.18 -28.44 3.99
CA GLN A 649 -1.38 -29.60 4.42
C GLN A 649 -1.38 -29.83 5.94
N LYS A 650 -1.75 -28.82 6.75
CA LYS A 650 -1.71 -28.88 8.24
C LYS A 650 -3.07 -29.16 8.89
N LEU A 651 -4.17 -29.04 8.14
CA LEU A 651 -5.55 -29.27 8.60
C LEU A 651 -5.93 -30.76 8.84
N PRO A 652 -5.53 -31.72 7.99
CA PRO A 652 -5.99 -33.11 8.08
C PRO A 652 -5.67 -33.86 9.40
N PRO A 653 -4.51 -33.65 10.06
CA PRO A 653 -4.21 -34.30 11.34
C PRO A 653 -5.12 -33.83 12.48
N VAL A 654 -5.58 -32.58 12.45
CA VAL A 654 -6.44 -31.99 13.50
C VAL A 654 -7.86 -32.55 13.41
N LEU A 655 -8.36 -32.78 12.19
CA LEU A 655 -9.71 -33.29 11.93
C LEU A 655 -9.82 -34.81 12.12
N LYS A 656 -8.77 -35.60 11.86
CA LYS A 656 -8.78 -37.06 12.10
C LYS A 656 -8.88 -37.46 13.59
N HIS A 657 -8.52 -36.57 14.51
CA HIS A 657 -8.57 -36.86 15.96
C HIS A 657 -9.89 -36.48 16.64
N THR A 658 -10.84 -35.84 15.95
CA THR A 658 -12.10 -35.39 16.57
C THR A 658 -13.21 -36.45 16.58
N GLY A 659 -13.06 -37.56 15.84
CA GLY A 659 -13.92 -38.75 15.93
C GLY A 659 -15.40 -38.49 15.69
N ALA A 660 -15.74 -37.53 14.84
CA ALA A 660 -17.13 -37.19 14.51
C ALA A 660 -17.60 -37.98 13.29
N ALA A 661 -18.77 -38.62 13.40
CA ALA A 661 -19.51 -39.26 12.33
C ALA A 661 -20.09 -38.18 11.38
N ALA A 662 -19.23 -37.50 10.62
CA ALA A 662 -19.54 -36.27 9.89
C ALA A 662 -19.14 -36.33 8.41
N GLU A 663 -19.23 -37.49 7.75
CA GLU A 663 -18.99 -37.59 6.30
C GLU A 663 -20.07 -36.86 5.46
N ASP A 664 -21.25 -36.59 6.05
CA ASP A 664 -22.37 -35.93 5.36
C ASP A 664 -22.61 -34.47 5.76
N HIS A 665 -21.76 -33.87 6.60
CA HIS A 665 -21.96 -32.49 7.03
C HIS A 665 -21.53 -31.50 5.92
N PRO A 666 -22.37 -30.52 5.53
CA PRO A 666 -22.10 -29.64 4.37
C PRO A 666 -20.80 -28.86 4.50
N VAL A 667 -20.45 -28.41 5.71
CA VAL A 667 -19.17 -27.74 6.00
C VAL A 667 -17.97 -28.69 5.86
N MET A 668 -18.13 -29.97 6.21
CA MET A 668 -17.06 -30.97 6.07
C MET A 668 -16.85 -31.35 4.60
N ARG A 669 -17.92 -31.43 3.81
CA ARG A 669 -17.80 -31.64 2.35
C ARG A 669 -17.07 -30.50 1.65
N LEU A 670 -17.36 -29.24 2.03
CA LEU A 670 -16.64 -28.08 1.51
C LEU A 670 -15.16 -28.08 1.93
N LEU A 671 -14.87 -28.52 3.16
CA LEU A 671 -13.49 -28.69 3.64
C LEU A 671 -12.75 -29.81 2.92
N ASP A 672 -13.40 -30.92 2.63
CA ASP A 672 -12.82 -32.05 1.89
C ASP A 672 -12.59 -31.68 0.42
N GLU A 673 -13.55 -31.01 -0.23
CA GLU A 673 -13.42 -30.51 -1.60
C GLU A 673 -12.26 -29.52 -1.73
N PHE A 674 -12.09 -28.65 -0.73
CA PHE A 674 -10.94 -27.76 -0.62
C PHE A 674 -9.61 -28.51 -0.42
N CYS A 675 -9.57 -29.47 0.50
CA CYS A 675 -8.35 -30.24 0.78
C CYS A 675 -7.91 -31.09 -0.43
N LEU A 676 -8.86 -31.55 -1.25
CA LEU A 676 -8.59 -32.35 -2.44
C LEU A 676 -8.18 -31.49 -3.65
N LYS A 677 -8.65 -30.25 -3.75
CA LYS A 677 -8.36 -29.35 -4.88
C LYS A 677 -8.16 -27.89 -4.41
N PRO A 678 -7.00 -27.55 -3.86
CA PRO A 678 -6.72 -26.18 -3.44
C PRO A 678 -6.61 -25.27 -4.67
N SER A 679 -7.65 -24.48 -4.94
CA SER A 679 -7.62 -23.40 -5.93
C SER A 679 -8.33 -22.14 -5.40
N PRO A 680 -7.90 -20.93 -5.81
CA PRO A 680 -8.54 -19.69 -5.37
C PRO A 680 -10.03 -19.58 -5.72
N SER A 681 -10.46 -20.19 -6.83
CA SER A 681 -11.87 -20.20 -7.25
C SER A 681 -12.72 -21.11 -6.36
N ILE A 682 -12.28 -22.35 -6.11
CA ILE A 682 -12.96 -23.30 -5.20
C ILE A 682 -13.02 -22.70 -3.79
N TRP A 683 -11.98 -21.96 -3.38
CA TRP A 683 -11.96 -21.26 -2.09
C TRP A 683 -12.99 -20.14 -1.99
N ARG A 684 -13.14 -19.29 -3.01
CA ARG A 684 -14.15 -18.22 -3.04
C ARG A 684 -15.57 -18.80 -3.03
N GLU A 685 -15.81 -19.85 -3.79
CA GLU A 685 -17.10 -20.56 -3.82
C GLU A 685 -17.40 -21.25 -2.48
N SER A 686 -16.40 -21.87 -1.85
CA SER A 686 -16.53 -22.50 -0.53
C SER A 686 -16.81 -21.47 0.57
N ILE A 687 -16.14 -20.31 0.57
CA ILE A 687 -16.40 -19.23 1.51
C ILE A 687 -17.81 -18.64 1.30
N HIS A 688 -18.22 -18.44 0.05
CA HIS A 688 -19.56 -17.93 -0.23
C HIS A 688 -20.64 -18.90 0.26
N SER A 689 -20.46 -20.20 0.00
CA SER A 689 -21.35 -21.26 0.47
C SER A 689 -21.37 -21.35 2.01
N LEU A 690 -20.22 -21.19 2.66
CA LEU A 690 -20.14 -21.16 4.13
C LEU A 690 -20.79 -19.92 4.73
N ASN A 691 -20.67 -18.75 4.11
CA ASN A 691 -21.37 -17.55 4.56
C ASN A 691 -22.88 -17.72 4.43
N GLN A 692 -23.37 -18.32 3.34
CA GLN A 692 -24.79 -18.66 3.21
C GLN A 692 -25.25 -19.62 4.31
N ILE A 693 -24.44 -20.63 4.66
CA ILE A 693 -24.72 -21.55 5.78
C ILE A 693 -24.78 -20.79 7.11
N LEU A 694 -23.86 -19.86 7.38
CA LEU A 694 -23.82 -19.09 8.62
C LEU A 694 -24.88 -17.99 8.70
N GLU A 695 -25.35 -17.48 7.57
CA GLU A 695 -26.45 -16.53 7.49
C GLU A 695 -27.82 -17.21 7.64
N SER A 696 -27.89 -18.52 7.40
CA SER A 696 -29.08 -19.32 7.67
C SER A 696 -29.47 -19.24 9.16
N PRO A 697 -30.78 -19.09 9.48
CA PRO A 697 -31.27 -19.21 10.84
C PRO A 697 -31.04 -20.61 11.45
N GLU A 698 -30.71 -21.61 10.62
CA GLU A 698 -30.42 -22.98 11.03
C GLU A 698 -28.93 -23.24 11.33
N ALA A 699 -28.08 -22.21 11.23
CA ALA A 699 -26.64 -22.33 11.50
C ALA A 699 -26.39 -22.89 12.92
N SER A 700 -25.78 -24.07 12.98
CA SER A 700 -25.47 -24.75 14.23
C SER A 700 -24.23 -24.14 14.88
N ALA A 701 -24.06 -24.37 16.19
CA ALA A 701 -22.82 -24.01 16.89
C ALA A 701 -21.57 -24.64 16.25
N GLU A 702 -21.72 -25.78 15.57
CA GLU A 702 -20.65 -26.52 14.93
C GLU A 702 -20.20 -25.81 13.64
N ASP A 703 -21.12 -25.20 12.90
CA ASP A 703 -20.82 -24.36 11.73
C ASP A 703 -19.94 -23.16 12.10
N TYR A 704 -20.27 -22.47 13.20
CA TYR A 704 -19.46 -21.34 13.68
C TYR A 704 -18.08 -21.79 14.18
N ALA A 705 -17.98 -22.95 14.83
CA ALA A 705 -16.70 -23.48 15.28
C ALA A 705 -15.78 -23.90 14.12
N LEU A 706 -16.36 -24.47 13.06
CA LEU A 706 -15.64 -24.81 11.83
C LEU A 706 -15.18 -23.56 11.07
N MET A 707 -15.99 -22.50 11.02
CA MET A 707 -15.57 -21.21 10.46
C MET A 707 -14.41 -20.59 11.24
N GLY A 708 -14.46 -20.66 12.58
CA GLY A 708 -13.35 -20.24 13.41
C GLY A 708 -12.04 -20.97 13.07
N LEU A 709 -12.10 -22.29 12.85
CA LEU A 709 -10.94 -23.09 12.45
C LEU A 709 -10.39 -22.69 11.07
N LEU A 710 -11.25 -22.43 10.11
CA LEU A 710 -10.86 -21.92 8.78
C LEU A 710 -10.14 -20.58 8.87
N LEU A 711 -10.67 -19.65 9.68
CA LEU A 711 -10.06 -18.35 9.94
C LEU A 711 -8.69 -18.48 10.63
N PHE A 712 -8.56 -19.42 11.58
CA PHE A 712 -7.28 -19.75 12.21
C PHE A 712 -6.26 -20.27 11.20
N ALA A 713 -6.70 -21.18 10.33
CA ALA A 713 -5.90 -21.74 9.26
C ALA A 713 -5.36 -20.61 8.35
N CYS A 714 -6.14 -19.56 8.14
CA CYS A 714 -5.77 -18.36 7.37
C CYS A 714 -4.93 -17.33 8.16
N GLY A 715 -4.39 -17.69 9.32
CA GLY A 715 -3.52 -16.81 10.11
C GLY A 715 -4.27 -15.72 10.89
N LYS A 716 -5.57 -15.89 11.18
CA LYS A 716 -6.38 -14.95 11.96
C LYS A 716 -6.84 -15.56 13.29
N PRO A 717 -5.91 -15.76 14.26
CA PRO A 717 -6.20 -16.46 15.52
C PRO A 717 -7.17 -15.72 16.45
N LEU A 718 -7.30 -14.40 16.32
CA LEU A 718 -8.24 -13.62 17.12
C LEU A 718 -9.70 -13.87 16.71
N LEU A 719 -9.97 -13.99 15.41
CA LEU A 719 -11.32 -14.29 14.92
C LEU A 719 -11.76 -15.71 15.28
N LEU A 720 -10.83 -16.67 15.35
CA LEU A 720 -11.13 -18.01 15.88
C LEU A 720 -11.74 -17.95 17.28
N LEU A 721 -11.20 -17.13 18.17
CA LEU A 721 -11.70 -17.01 19.54
C LEU A 721 -13.11 -16.42 19.58
N GLU A 722 -13.37 -15.40 18.76
CA GLU A 722 -14.71 -14.80 18.66
C GLU A 722 -15.74 -15.80 18.15
N TYR A 723 -15.40 -16.58 17.12
CA TYR A 723 -16.29 -17.59 16.56
C TYR A 723 -16.46 -18.80 17.50
N LEU A 724 -15.43 -19.22 18.24
CA LEU A 724 -15.55 -20.28 19.26
C LEU A 724 -16.37 -19.84 20.48
N ASP A 725 -16.22 -18.60 20.92
CA ASP A 725 -17.01 -18.07 22.03
C ASP A 725 -18.48 -17.86 21.62
N PHE A 726 -18.72 -17.44 20.37
CA PHE A 726 -20.07 -17.40 19.80
C PHE A 726 -20.67 -18.81 19.66
N ALA A 727 -19.94 -19.77 19.10
CA ALA A 727 -20.35 -21.17 19.01
C ALA A 727 -20.72 -21.75 20.39
N LYS A 728 -19.90 -21.46 21.41
CA LYS A 728 -20.16 -21.87 22.79
C LYS A 728 -21.40 -21.22 23.39
N SER A 729 -21.69 -19.98 23.03
CA SER A 729 -22.91 -19.29 23.47
C SER A 729 -24.17 -19.92 22.87
N GLN A 730 -24.08 -20.47 21.66
CA GLN A 730 -25.19 -21.14 20.98
C GLN A 730 -25.39 -22.59 21.47
N SER A 731 -24.31 -23.33 21.73
CA SER A 731 -24.37 -24.70 22.26
C SER A 731 -23.24 -24.97 23.26
N PRO A 732 -23.43 -24.62 24.55
CA PRO A 732 -22.37 -24.73 25.56
C PRO A 732 -21.98 -26.18 25.87
N THR A 733 -22.82 -27.14 25.51
CA THR A 733 -22.63 -28.59 25.70
C THR A 733 -22.08 -29.29 24.45
N SER A 734 -21.85 -28.59 23.33
CA SER A 734 -21.29 -29.23 22.13
C SER A 734 -19.89 -29.77 22.42
N PRO A 735 -19.68 -31.11 22.31
CA PRO A 735 -18.38 -31.72 22.58
C PRO A 735 -17.32 -31.28 21.55
N LEU A 736 -17.72 -30.95 20.31
CA LEU A 736 -16.82 -30.43 19.29
C LEU A 736 -16.29 -29.05 19.68
N VAL A 737 -17.18 -28.12 20.05
CA VAL A 737 -16.82 -26.76 20.47
C VAL A 737 -15.91 -26.80 21.70
N GLN A 738 -16.23 -27.65 22.69
CA GLN A 738 -15.41 -27.82 23.88
C GLN A 738 -14.02 -28.40 23.57
N ARG A 739 -13.95 -29.42 22.72
CA ARG A 739 -12.66 -30.03 22.30
C ARG A 739 -11.80 -29.04 21.52
N LEU A 740 -12.39 -28.28 20.60
CA LEU A 740 -11.66 -27.27 19.82
C LEU A 740 -11.14 -26.15 20.72
N GLN A 741 -11.95 -25.67 21.66
CA GLN A 741 -11.52 -24.67 22.63
C GLN A 741 -10.41 -25.18 23.55
N GLU A 742 -10.46 -26.44 23.98
CA GLU A 742 -9.43 -27.06 24.81
C GLU A 742 -8.12 -27.31 24.04
N GLN A 743 -8.20 -27.85 22.82
CA GLN A 743 -7.04 -28.07 21.95
C GLN A 743 -6.36 -26.75 21.59
N PHE A 744 -7.12 -25.69 21.34
CA PHE A 744 -6.57 -24.38 21.05
C PHE A 744 -5.93 -23.74 22.28
N ARG A 745 -6.53 -23.85 23.48
CA ARG A 745 -5.90 -23.35 24.72
C ARG A 745 -4.60 -24.06 25.08
N LYS A 746 -4.41 -25.31 24.63
CA LYS A 746 -3.19 -26.09 24.86
C LYS A 746 -2.06 -25.73 23.89
N ARG A 747 -2.39 -25.21 22.70
CA ARG A 747 -1.43 -24.71 21.71
C ARG A 747 -1.11 -23.25 21.98
#